data_AF-A0AAD4H8U2-F1
#
_entry.id   AF-A0AAD4H8U2-F1
#
_cell.length_a   1.000
_cell.length_b   1.000
_cell.length_c   1.000
_cell.angle_alpha   90.00
_cell.angle_beta   90.00
_cell.angle_gamma   90.00
#
_symmetry.space_group_name_H-M   'P 1'
#
loop_
_entity.id
_entity.type
_entity.pdbx_description
1 polymer ?
#
loop_
_entity_poly.entity_id
_entity_poly.type
_entity_poly.pdbx_seq_one_letter_code
_entity_poly.pdbx_strand_id
1 'polypeptide(L)'
;MAHTDPHPAKVANDIIYAPPSSWEKHTLDIYYPATSTKHTPQSLIVFVHGGAWRTGDKSGFIDLAKNLANATEDIVAVVNYTLSIADIKNDPTSVPARARHPKHVQDVAAALGYLYTHASEHGKYNPDRLFLVGHSAGGQITGLLALRPDLYLEPVEADLGLVRGTLHKAIRGVVGVEGIYNVDRLLKVWPDYRDFIVQGFGEDPEALIQGSADKQSVPAGLILPRYAVIHSRQDTLVDPAQANDYFVYLQSIVAGGERHANKENVVVEFGDWGTHDDMLQTPQFIQTVTNIMSTPQDTIDNNIEMWKVKKLIKGLEAARGNGTSMISLIIPPGDQISRVAKMLADEYGTASNIKSRVNRLSVLSAITSTQARLKLYTKVPPTGLVVYCGTVVTDEGKEKKVNIDFPPHKPINTSLYMCDNKFHTEALSELLESDSKFGFVIMDGNGTLFGSVSGNTRDVIHKFTVDLPKKHGRGGQSALRFSRLRDEKRHNYVRKVAEMTVQHFITNDKVNVTGLVLAGSADFKTELSQSDLFDPRLQAKVIKIVDVSYGGENGFNQAIELSAEALSNVKFIQEKRLISKYFDSISQDTGKYCFGVEDTLKALDMGAVETLIVWENLDIARITVRNSAGETDIKHFNKEQEKERTNFIDPVDGTEMEVVDKMPLLEWLAEKYKDFGATLEFVTNRSQEGSQFVKGFGGIGGILRYKLDFDAIGYDSDEFFSD
;
A
#
# COMPACT_ATOMS: atom_id res chain seq x y z
N MET A 1 11.80 23.47 -35.28
CA MET A 1 11.50 24.52 -34.29
C MET A 1 10.44 24.00 -33.34
N ALA A 2 10.68 24.21 -32.04
CA ALA A 2 9.82 23.95 -30.88
C ALA A 2 9.50 22.48 -30.55
N HIS A 3 10.37 21.87 -29.74
CA HIS A 3 9.93 20.90 -28.73
C HIS A 3 8.97 21.63 -27.79
N THR A 4 7.74 21.14 -27.66
CA THR A 4 6.80 21.61 -26.64
C THR A 4 7.15 20.91 -25.33
N ASP A 5 7.79 21.64 -24.42
CA ASP A 5 7.96 21.24 -23.03
C ASP A 5 6.61 20.92 -22.39
N PRO A 6 6.49 19.85 -21.58
CA PRO A 6 5.34 19.67 -20.70
C PRO A 6 5.29 20.84 -19.72
N HIS A 7 4.11 21.43 -19.52
CA HIS A 7 3.92 22.62 -18.67
C HIS A 7 4.69 22.50 -17.34
N PRO A 8 5.52 23.49 -16.97
CA PRO A 8 6.26 23.44 -15.73
C PRO A 8 5.29 23.40 -14.55
N ALA A 9 5.60 22.54 -13.57
CA ALA A 9 4.92 22.49 -12.28
C ALA A 9 4.72 23.92 -11.73
N LYS A 10 3.49 24.27 -11.37
CA LYS A 10 3.19 25.56 -10.73
C LYS A 10 3.96 25.62 -9.41
N VAL A 11 4.51 26.77 -9.06
CA VAL A 11 5.20 27.01 -7.78
C VAL A 11 4.71 28.33 -7.20
N ALA A 12 4.42 28.36 -5.90
CA ALA A 12 4.18 29.58 -5.15
C ALA A 12 5.40 29.83 -4.24
N ASN A 13 6.14 30.90 -4.51
CA ASN A 13 7.41 31.17 -3.85
C ASN A 13 7.26 32.21 -2.73
N ASP A 14 8.18 32.16 -1.76
CA ASP A 14 8.39 33.15 -0.71
C ASP A 14 7.12 33.49 0.09
N ILE A 15 6.29 32.48 0.37
CA ILE A 15 5.11 32.62 1.21
C ILE A 15 5.54 32.85 2.64
N ILE A 16 5.16 33.99 3.21
CA ILE A 16 5.47 34.37 4.58
C ILE A 16 4.49 33.68 5.52
N TYR A 17 4.98 32.80 6.39
CA TYR A 17 4.13 32.06 7.35
C TYR A 17 4.07 32.71 8.74
N ALA A 18 5.02 33.60 9.06
CA ALA A 18 5.04 34.40 10.28
C ALA A 18 5.68 35.76 10.01
N PRO A 19 5.33 36.84 10.74
CA PRO A 19 5.91 38.16 10.53
C PRO A 19 7.45 38.10 10.51
N PRO A 20 8.10 38.58 9.44
CA PRO A 20 9.55 38.53 9.36
C PRO A 20 10.14 39.62 10.27
N SER A 21 11.01 39.23 11.21
CA SER A 21 11.99 40.19 11.74
C SER A 21 13.12 40.37 10.73
N SER A 22 13.93 41.42 10.85
CA SER A 22 14.98 41.77 9.86
C SER A 22 16.04 40.67 9.60
N TRP A 23 15.99 39.55 10.33
CA TRP A 23 16.98 38.46 10.30
C TRP A 23 16.34 37.06 10.21
N GLU A 24 15.02 36.91 10.35
CA GLU A 24 14.33 35.62 10.37
C GLU A 24 13.72 35.29 8.99
N LYS A 25 14.11 34.17 8.39
CA LYS A 25 13.54 33.68 7.12
C LYS A 25 12.27 32.86 7.37
N HIS A 26 11.19 33.52 7.82
CA HIS A 26 9.87 32.89 7.98
C HIS A 26 9.13 32.70 6.65
N THR A 27 9.76 32.01 5.71
CA THR A 27 9.25 31.82 4.34
C THR A 27 9.17 30.35 3.94
N LEU A 28 8.21 29.98 3.11
CA LEU A 28 8.12 28.66 2.49
C LEU A 28 7.78 28.76 0.99
N ASP A 29 8.11 27.70 0.25
CA ASP A 29 7.71 27.54 -1.15
C ASP A 29 6.77 26.34 -1.27
N ILE A 30 5.73 26.45 -2.11
CA ILE A 30 4.77 25.37 -2.37
C ILE A 30 4.88 24.95 -3.83
N TYR A 31 5.12 23.66 -4.03
CA TYR A 31 5.27 22.98 -5.31
C TYR A 31 4.05 22.10 -5.58
N TYR A 32 3.47 22.24 -6.75
CA TYR A 32 2.28 21.51 -7.18
C TYR A 32 2.65 20.46 -8.24
N PRO A 33 2.02 19.28 -8.23
CA PRO A 33 2.23 18.30 -9.29
C PRO A 33 1.76 18.84 -10.64
N ALA A 34 2.47 18.47 -11.72
CA ALA A 34 2.12 18.87 -13.07
C ALA A 34 0.76 18.29 -13.52
N THR A 35 0.44 17.08 -13.05
CA THR A 35 -0.83 16.39 -13.27
C THR A 35 -1.21 15.63 -12.00
N SER A 36 -2.48 15.67 -11.62
CA SER A 36 -3.03 14.83 -10.55
C SER A 36 -4.20 14.02 -11.09
N THR A 37 -4.18 12.72 -10.84
CA THR A 37 -5.23 11.75 -11.17
C THR A 37 -6.05 11.35 -9.94
N LYS A 38 -5.70 11.85 -8.75
CA LYS A 38 -6.37 11.53 -7.49
C LYS A 38 -7.80 12.08 -7.48
N HIS A 39 -8.76 11.20 -7.18
CA HIS A 39 -10.17 11.55 -6.96
C HIS A 39 -10.44 12.14 -5.56
N THR A 40 -9.48 12.02 -4.64
CA THR A 40 -9.52 12.57 -3.28
C THR A 40 -8.71 13.87 -3.20
N PRO A 41 -9.01 14.76 -2.25
CA PRO A 41 -8.16 15.93 -1.99
C PRO A 41 -6.71 15.50 -1.73
N GLN A 42 -5.76 16.22 -2.34
CA GLN A 42 -4.34 15.93 -2.24
C GLN A 42 -3.85 16.05 -0.79
N SER A 43 -2.81 15.30 -0.44
CA SER A 43 -2.11 15.47 0.85
C SER A 43 -1.07 16.59 0.74
N LEU A 44 -0.54 17.03 1.89
CA LEU A 44 0.57 17.98 1.94
C LEU A 44 1.82 17.31 2.52
N ILE A 45 2.91 17.33 1.76
CA ILE A 45 4.24 16.97 2.21
C ILE A 45 4.95 18.25 2.67
N VAL A 46 5.46 18.28 3.89
CA VAL A 46 6.24 19.40 4.43
C VAL A 46 7.68 18.94 4.59
N PHE A 47 8.53 19.44 3.70
CA PHE A 47 9.97 19.17 3.70
C PHE A 47 10.72 20.20 4.55
N VAL A 48 11.48 19.71 5.53
CA VAL A 48 12.31 20.49 6.45
C VAL A 48 13.77 20.19 6.14
N HIS A 49 14.51 21.20 5.69
CA HIS A 49 15.86 21.03 5.19
C HIS A 49 16.92 20.86 6.31
N GLY A 50 18.03 20.24 5.93
CA GLY A 50 19.24 20.09 6.74
C GLY A 50 20.12 21.34 6.79
N GLY A 51 21.43 21.16 7.01
CA GLY A 51 22.41 22.26 7.10
C GLY A 51 22.86 22.60 8.54
N ALA A 52 22.82 21.61 9.45
CA ALA A 52 23.30 21.74 10.84
C ALA A 52 22.78 23.00 11.56
N TRP A 53 21.52 23.36 11.32
CA TRP A 53 20.85 24.56 11.86
C TRP A 53 21.54 25.89 11.55
N ARG A 54 22.55 25.93 10.69
CA ARG A 54 23.38 27.11 10.41
C ARG A 54 23.37 27.54 8.95
N THR A 55 23.08 26.61 8.05
CA THR A 55 23.04 26.81 6.61
C THR A 55 21.80 26.11 6.05
N GLY A 56 21.58 26.28 4.75
CA GLY A 56 20.40 25.74 4.06
C GLY A 56 19.43 26.84 3.66
N ASP A 57 18.71 26.59 2.58
CA ASP A 57 17.65 27.43 2.07
C ASP A 57 16.75 26.59 1.17
N LYS A 58 15.45 26.87 1.18
CA LYS A 58 14.42 26.22 0.36
C LYS A 58 14.77 26.18 -1.14
N SER A 59 15.50 27.17 -1.64
CA SER A 59 15.97 27.22 -3.03
C SER A 59 16.92 26.09 -3.43
N GLY A 60 17.60 25.45 -2.46
CA GLY A 60 18.46 24.29 -2.70
C GLY A 60 17.71 22.98 -2.98
N PHE A 61 16.39 22.95 -2.76
CA PHE A 61 15.59 21.72 -2.80
C PHE A 61 14.48 21.74 -3.86
N ILE A 62 14.60 22.62 -4.87
CA ILE A 62 13.62 22.77 -5.95
C ILE A 62 13.39 21.45 -6.70
N ASP A 63 14.46 20.76 -7.09
CA ASP A 63 14.36 19.54 -7.89
C ASP A 63 13.77 18.38 -7.06
N LEU A 64 14.18 18.28 -5.79
CA LEU A 64 13.62 17.33 -4.85
C LEU A 64 12.10 17.55 -4.70
N ALA A 65 11.69 18.80 -4.45
CA ALA A 65 10.28 19.13 -4.23
C ALA A 65 9.41 18.86 -5.46
N LYS A 66 9.91 19.17 -6.67
CA LYS A 66 9.23 18.83 -7.93
C LYS A 66 9.14 17.33 -8.15
N ASN A 67 10.21 16.59 -7.89
CA ASN A 67 10.24 15.14 -8.05
C ASN A 67 9.27 14.46 -7.08
N LEU A 68 9.24 14.88 -5.81
CA LEU A 68 8.28 14.40 -4.82
C LEU A 68 6.85 14.74 -5.22
N ALA A 69 6.57 16.00 -5.60
CA ALA A 69 5.23 16.42 -5.97
C ALA A 69 4.70 15.58 -7.15
N ASN A 70 5.50 15.40 -8.20
CA ASN A 70 5.10 14.63 -9.38
C ASN A 70 5.00 13.12 -9.12
N ALA A 71 5.89 12.53 -8.31
CA ALA A 71 5.86 11.11 -8.03
C ALA A 71 4.71 10.70 -7.09
N THR A 72 4.39 11.56 -6.12
CA THR A 72 3.31 11.31 -5.15
C THR A 72 1.96 11.83 -5.62
N GLU A 73 1.94 12.69 -6.63
CA GLU A 73 0.79 13.51 -7.04
C GLU A 73 0.20 14.34 -5.89
N ASP A 74 1.00 14.66 -4.87
CA ASP A 74 0.64 15.49 -3.71
C ASP A 74 1.36 16.84 -3.75
N ILE A 75 0.91 17.77 -2.90
CA ILE A 75 1.52 19.11 -2.81
C ILE A 75 2.73 19.03 -1.88
N VAL A 76 3.82 19.71 -2.22
CA VAL A 76 5.05 19.76 -1.41
C VAL A 76 5.31 21.20 -0.97
N ALA A 77 5.41 21.43 0.34
CA ALA A 77 5.89 22.67 0.93
C ALA A 77 7.34 22.49 1.41
N VAL A 78 8.24 23.40 1.04
CA VAL A 78 9.63 23.45 1.53
C VAL A 78 9.76 24.65 2.46
N VAL A 79 10.13 24.41 3.72
CA VAL A 79 10.07 25.42 4.79
C VAL A 79 11.47 25.92 5.14
N ASN A 80 11.68 27.24 5.11
CA ASN A 80 12.82 27.86 5.81
C ASN A 80 12.45 28.09 7.28
N TYR A 81 13.43 27.91 8.15
CA TYR A 81 13.38 28.28 9.57
C TYR A 81 14.57 29.17 9.91
N THR A 82 14.54 29.82 11.09
CA THR A 82 15.63 30.72 11.47
C THR A 82 16.93 29.94 11.70
N LEU A 83 18.03 30.41 11.11
CA LEU A 83 19.35 29.77 11.24
C LEU A 83 20.14 30.36 12.40
N SER A 84 21.00 29.53 12.99
CA SER A 84 21.89 29.89 14.11
C SER A 84 23.04 30.81 13.69
N ILE A 85 23.31 30.92 12.38
CA ILE A 85 24.22 31.88 11.77
C ILE A 85 23.43 32.70 10.76
N ALA A 86 23.25 34.00 11.02
CA ALA A 86 22.81 34.93 9.97
C ALA A 86 24.02 35.31 9.09
N ASP A 87 23.79 35.53 7.80
CA ASP A 87 24.80 35.92 6.80
C ASP A 87 25.53 37.21 7.26
N ILE A 88 26.69 37.06 7.92
CA ILE A 88 27.54 38.17 8.39
C ILE A 88 28.20 38.78 7.16
N LYS A 89 27.48 39.63 6.42
CA LYS A 89 28.08 40.36 5.30
C LYS A 89 28.39 41.82 5.61
N ASN A 90 27.83 42.46 6.64
CA ASN A 90 27.97 43.92 6.79
C ASN A 90 28.26 44.51 8.18
N ASP A 91 28.37 43.74 9.27
CA ASP A 91 28.78 44.32 10.56
C ASP A 91 29.29 43.25 11.56
N PRO A 92 30.58 43.25 11.93
CA PRO A 92 31.14 42.34 12.95
C PRO A 92 30.79 42.75 14.39
N THR A 93 30.19 43.92 14.61
CA THR A 93 29.96 44.51 15.94
C THR A 93 28.51 44.44 16.41
N SER A 94 27.55 44.23 15.51
CA SER A 94 26.22 43.75 15.88
C SER A 94 26.22 42.23 15.83
N VAL A 95 26.15 41.59 17.00
CA VAL A 95 25.82 40.16 17.10
C VAL A 95 24.29 40.09 17.19
N PRO A 96 23.52 39.99 16.08
CA PRO A 96 22.10 39.68 16.22
C PRO A 96 21.98 38.37 17.01
N ALA A 97 20.98 38.30 17.88
CA ALA A 97 20.72 37.13 18.71
C ALA A 97 20.71 35.88 17.82
N ARG A 98 21.69 34.98 18.01
CA ARG A 98 21.75 33.72 17.28
C ARG A 98 20.51 32.91 17.68
N ALA A 99 19.70 32.50 16.70
CA ALA A 99 18.64 31.56 16.99
C ALA A 99 19.26 30.29 17.57
N ARG A 100 18.73 29.85 18.70
CA ARG A 100 19.15 28.63 19.38
C ARG A 100 17.96 27.72 19.53
N HIS A 101 18.22 26.42 19.63
CA HIS A 101 17.23 25.45 20.08
C HIS A 101 16.52 25.98 21.34
N PRO A 102 15.18 25.97 21.41
CA PRO A 102 14.24 25.31 20.50
C PRO A 102 13.65 26.15 19.36
N LYS A 103 14.17 27.36 19.08
CA LYS A 103 13.60 28.29 18.08
C LYS A 103 13.40 27.65 16.70
N HIS A 104 14.34 26.83 16.26
CA HIS A 104 14.29 26.12 14.97
C HIS A 104 13.05 25.23 14.85
N VAL A 105 12.68 24.55 15.94
CA VAL A 105 11.50 23.66 16.01
C VAL A 105 10.22 24.50 16.08
N GLN A 106 10.25 25.60 16.83
CA GLN A 106 9.11 26.52 16.96
C GLN A 106 8.75 27.18 15.63
N ASP A 107 9.73 27.56 14.82
CA ASP A 107 9.50 28.17 13.50
C ASP A 107 8.83 27.18 12.54
N VAL A 108 9.28 25.92 12.53
CA VAL A 108 8.65 24.87 11.71
C VAL A 108 7.25 24.53 12.24
N ALA A 109 7.03 24.53 13.56
CA ALA A 109 5.69 24.37 14.13
C ALA A 109 4.74 25.50 13.68
N ALA A 110 5.21 26.75 13.68
CA ALA A 110 4.45 27.90 13.20
C ALA A 110 4.12 27.75 11.70
N ALA A 111 5.08 27.28 10.89
CA ALA A 111 4.83 26.99 9.48
C ALA A 111 3.76 25.90 9.28
N LEU A 112 3.74 24.85 10.11
CA LEU A 112 2.68 23.83 10.08
C LEU A 112 1.31 24.41 10.44
N GLY A 113 1.23 25.24 11.48
CA GLY A 113 0.00 25.94 11.84
C GLY A 113 -0.53 26.85 10.72
N TYR A 114 0.36 27.57 10.04
CA TYR A 114 0.02 28.38 8.88
C TYR A 114 -0.52 27.53 7.72
N LEU A 115 0.19 26.45 7.35
CA LEU A 115 -0.22 25.54 6.28
C LEU A 115 -1.59 24.89 6.60
N TYR A 116 -1.80 24.45 7.84
CA TYR A 116 -3.08 23.88 8.26
C TYR A 116 -4.26 24.87 8.09
N THR A 117 -4.08 26.12 8.49
CA THR A 117 -5.14 27.15 8.48
C THR A 117 -5.38 27.77 7.11
N HIS A 118 -4.39 27.78 6.21
CA HIS A 118 -4.47 28.42 4.88
C HIS A 118 -4.58 27.41 3.73
N ALA A 119 -4.96 26.16 4.01
CA ALA A 119 -5.05 25.09 3.00
C ALA A 119 -5.95 25.42 1.80
N SER A 120 -7.04 26.17 2.02
CA SER A 120 -7.95 26.60 0.94
C SER A 120 -7.32 27.62 -0.02
N GLU A 121 -6.33 28.39 0.44
CA GLU A 121 -5.66 29.42 -0.34
C GLU A 121 -4.55 28.84 -1.22
N HIS A 122 -3.89 27.78 -0.75
CA HIS A 122 -2.70 27.20 -1.37
C HIS A 122 -2.94 25.85 -2.05
N GLY A 123 -4.10 25.67 -2.67
CA GLY A 123 -4.36 24.52 -3.56
C GLY A 123 -5.46 23.55 -3.15
N LYS A 124 -6.21 23.82 -2.06
CA LYS A 124 -7.32 22.95 -1.59
C LYS A 124 -6.88 21.51 -1.29
N TYR A 125 -5.70 21.32 -0.71
CA TYR A 125 -5.31 20.04 -0.13
C TYR A 125 -6.10 19.76 1.15
N ASN A 126 -6.07 18.51 1.61
CA ASN A 126 -6.63 18.12 2.89
C ASN A 126 -5.69 18.54 4.04
N PRO A 127 -6.06 19.50 4.89
CA PRO A 127 -5.22 19.91 6.01
C PRO A 127 -5.05 18.80 7.06
N ASP A 128 -5.92 17.79 7.10
CA ASP A 128 -5.84 16.65 8.04
C ASP A 128 -4.97 15.48 7.50
N ARG A 129 -4.25 15.69 6.40
CA ARG A 129 -3.30 14.75 5.78
C ARG A 129 -1.94 15.39 5.52
N LEU A 130 -1.22 15.69 6.59
CA LEU A 130 0.14 16.23 6.56
C LEU A 130 1.17 15.12 6.68
N PHE A 131 2.24 15.19 5.90
CA PHE A 131 3.41 14.32 5.98
C PHE A 131 4.66 15.15 6.18
N LEU A 132 5.44 14.84 7.21
CA LEU A 132 6.69 15.56 7.49
C LEU A 132 7.87 14.79 6.91
N VAL A 133 8.75 15.46 6.19
CA VAL A 133 10.00 14.88 5.69
C VAL A 133 11.15 15.77 6.15
N GLY A 134 12.03 15.25 7.01
CA GLY A 134 13.13 16.01 7.57
C GLY A 134 14.47 15.40 7.19
N HIS A 135 15.38 16.20 6.61
CA HIS A 135 16.74 15.78 6.29
C HIS A 135 17.76 16.32 7.30
N SER A 136 18.67 15.49 7.80
CA SER A 136 19.77 15.91 8.68
C SER A 136 19.26 16.64 9.94
N ALA A 137 19.64 17.90 10.15
CA ALA A 137 19.05 18.78 11.18
C ALA A 137 17.50 18.85 11.10
N GLY A 138 16.93 18.82 9.89
CA GLY A 138 15.49 18.75 9.70
C GLY A 138 14.86 17.45 10.21
N GLY A 139 15.58 16.33 10.16
CA GLY A 139 15.13 15.05 10.74
C GLY A 139 15.01 15.10 12.27
N GLN A 140 15.88 15.87 12.92
CA GLN A 140 15.79 16.18 14.33
C GLN A 140 14.57 17.06 14.64
N ILE A 141 14.36 18.12 13.86
CA ILE A 141 13.23 19.03 14.03
C ILE A 141 11.89 18.29 13.88
N THR A 142 11.71 17.51 12.81
CA THR A 142 10.48 16.75 12.58
C THR A 142 10.25 15.67 13.64
N GLY A 143 11.32 15.05 14.14
CA GLY A 143 11.25 14.11 15.25
C GLY A 143 10.74 14.74 16.54
N LEU A 144 11.25 15.92 16.90
CA LEU A 144 10.76 16.65 18.07
C LEU A 144 9.31 17.11 17.93
N LEU A 145 8.88 17.55 16.75
CA LEU A 145 7.47 17.91 16.48
C LEU A 145 6.53 16.72 16.68
N ALA A 146 6.95 15.53 16.25
CA ALA A 146 6.15 14.32 16.37
C ALA A 146 6.12 13.76 17.80
N LEU A 147 7.24 13.85 18.53
CA LEU A 147 7.39 13.24 19.85
C LEU A 147 6.92 14.15 20.99
N ARG A 148 7.00 15.47 20.82
CA ARG A 148 6.64 16.48 21.82
C ARG A 148 5.62 17.47 21.28
N PRO A 149 4.44 16.99 20.83
CA PRO A 149 3.37 17.89 20.38
C PRO A 149 2.95 18.86 21.49
N ASP A 150 3.05 18.45 22.76
CA ASP A 150 2.78 19.26 23.95
C ASP A 150 3.65 20.52 24.05
N LEU A 151 4.92 20.43 23.62
CA LEU A 151 5.84 21.56 23.68
C LEU A 151 5.82 22.44 22.43
N TYR A 152 5.53 21.86 21.27
CA TYR A 152 5.76 22.54 20.00
C TYR A 152 4.48 22.77 19.18
N LEU A 153 3.52 21.85 19.19
CA LEU A 153 2.29 21.99 18.40
C LEU A 153 1.15 22.60 19.21
N GLU A 154 0.95 22.19 20.46
CA GLU A 154 -0.14 22.69 21.32
C GLU A 154 -0.07 24.22 21.57
N PRO A 155 1.10 24.85 21.73
CA PRO A 155 1.17 26.32 21.82
C PRO A 155 0.70 27.01 20.53
N VAL A 156 1.08 26.47 19.37
CA VAL A 156 0.65 27.00 18.06
C VAL A 156 -0.84 26.80 17.86
N GLU A 157 -1.39 25.65 18.27
CA GLU A 157 -2.83 25.40 18.26
C GLU A 157 -3.58 26.43 19.12
N ALA A 158 -3.06 26.73 20.32
CA ALA A 158 -3.66 27.72 21.21
C ALA A 158 -3.65 29.13 20.59
N ASP A 159 -2.53 29.55 19.99
CA ASP A 159 -2.40 30.85 19.32
C ASP A 159 -3.34 30.99 18.11
N LEU A 160 -3.60 29.89 17.40
CA LEU A 160 -4.49 29.83 16.24
C LEU A 160 -5.96 29.54 16.61
N GLY A 161 -6.27 29.31 17.89
CA GLY A 161 -7.61 28.94 18.34
C GLY A 161 -8.08 27.55 17.88
N LEU A 162 -7.15 26.64 17.57
CA LEU A 162 -7.44 25.25 17.20
C LEU A 162 -7.69 24.39 18.45
N VAL A 163 -8.44 23.30 18.27
CA VAL A 163 -8.63 22.31 19.33
C VAL A 163 -7.30 21.63 19.64
N ARG A 164 -6.98 21.43 20.92
CA ARG A 164 -5.76 20.73 21.35
C ARG A 164 -5.60 19.37 20.66
N GLY A 165 -4.41 19.12 20.10
CA GLY A 165 -4.03 17.92 19.38
C GLY A 165 -4.50 17.85 17.92
N THR A 166 -5.04 18.94 17.36
CA THR A 166 -5.48 19.01 15.96
C THR A 166 -4.31 18.82 14.99
N LEU A 167 -3.23 19.59 15.13
CA LEU A 167 -2.07 19.52 14.25
C LEU A 167 -1.37 18.16 14.36
N HIS A 168 -1.26 17.62 15.58
CA HIS A 168 -0.69 16.29 15.78
C HIS A 168 -1.52 15.19 15.09
N LYS A 169 -2.86 15.25 15.15
CA LYS A 169 -3.74 14.30 14.43
C LYS A 169 -3.70 14.47 12.92
N ALA A 170 -3.44 15.68 12.44
CA ALA A 170 -3.28 15.97 11.02
C ALA A 170 -2.01 15.36 10.43
N ILE A 171 -0.96 15.20 11.23
CA ILE A 171 0.28 14.52 10.83
C ILE A 171 0.01 13.02 10.71
N ARG A 172 0.01 12.51 9.48
CA ARG A 172 -0.22 11.08 9.16
C ARG A 172 1.06 10.28 9.07
N GLY A 173 2.17 10.94 8.72
CA GLY A 173 3.47 10.28 8.69
C GLY A 173 4.64 11.24 8.82
N VAL A 174 5.77 10.70 9.26
CA VAL A 174 7.04 11.40 9.44
C VAL A 174 8.14 10.55 8.84
N VAL A 175 8.98 11.17 8.01
CA VAL A 175 10.14 10.55 7.40
C VAL A 175 11.37 11.32 7.84
N GLY A 176 12.17 10.71 8.72
CA GLY A 176 13.46 11.25 9.12
C GLY A 176 14.57 10.66 8.26
N VAL A 177 15.35 11.50 7.59
CA VAL A 177 16.35 11.14 6.59
C VAL A 177 17.70 11.64 7.05
N GLU A 178 18.69 10.76 7.21
CA GLU A 178 20.03 11.11 7.71
C GLU A 178 20.03 11.98 8.98
N GLY A 179 19.05 11.76 9.85
CA GLY A 179 18.74 12.67 10.95
C GLY A 179 19.74 12.67 12.10
N ILE A 180 19.98 13.84 12.69
CA ILE A 180 20.78 14.00 13.91
C ILE A 180 19.86 13.81 15.13
N TYR A 181 19.50 12.56 15.45
CA TYR A 181 18.52 12.28 16.50
C TYR A 181 19.06 12.43 17.92
N ASN A 182 20.37 12.21 18.11
CA ASN A 182 21.06 12.34 19.39
C ASN A 182 22.29 13.25 19.25
N VAL A 183 22.16 14.46 19.78
CA VAL A 183 23.19 15.51 19.68
C VAL A 183 24.42 15.19 20.55
N ASP A 184 24.21 14.67 21.76
CA ASP A 184 25.29 14.28 22.68
C ASP A 184 26.12 13.12 22.10
N ARG A 185 25.45 12.11 21.55
CA ARG A 185 26.10 10.98 20.87
C ARG A 185 26.89 11.44 19.64
N LEU A 186 26.34 12.36 18.85
CA LEU A 186 27.04 12.90 17.68
C LEU A 186 28.38 13.53 18.08
N LEU A 187 28.40 14.33 19.15
CA LEU A 187 29.64 14.94 19.65
C LEU A 187 30.66 13.94 20.21
N LYS A 188 30.20 12.82 20.76
CA LYS A 188 31.10 11.75 21.23
C LYS A 188 31.78 11.02 20.08
N VAL A 189 31.07 10.82 18.97
CA VAL A 189 31.62 10.15 17.77
C VAL A 189 32.46 11.12 16.94
N TRP A 190 32.01 12.37 16.81
CA TRP A 190 32.63 13.42 15.99
C TRP A 190 32.88 14.68 16.82
N PRO A 191 33.96 14.74 17.63
CA PRO A 191 34.25 15.90 18.48
C PRO A 191 34.41 17.23 17.72
N ASP A 192 34.87 17.17 16.46
CA ASP A 192 35.04 18.35 15.60
C ASP A 192 33.71 19.04 15.26
N TYR A 193 32.57 18.39 15.50
CA TYR A 193 31.24 18.95 15.27
C TYR A 193 30.80 19.93 16.38
N ARG A 194 31.59 20.03 17.47
CA ARG A 194 31.31 20.92 18.61
C ARG A 194 31.05 22.36 18.18
N ASP A 195 31.79 22.87 17.20
CA ASP A 195 31.67 24.26 16.76
C ASP A 195 30.29 24.62 16.24
N PHE A 196 29.61 23.70 15.54
CA PHE A 196 28.26 23.97 15.03
C PHE A 196 27.16 23.60 16.02
N ILE A 197 27.36 22.56 16.81
CA ILE A 197 26.42 22.21 17.87
C ILE A 197 26.34 23.33 18.91
N VAL A 198 27.46 23.88 19.36
CA VAL A 198 27.47 24.99 20.33
C VAL A 198 26.80 26.25 19.78
N GLN A 199 26.86 26.46 18.47
CA GLN A 199 26.18 27.60 17.86
C GLN A 199 24.66 27.45 17.86
N GLY A 200 24.15 26.24 17.61
CA GLY A 200 22.71 25.95 17.59
C GLY A 200 22.10 25.68 18.96
N PHE A 201 22.83 25.05 19.88
CA PHE A 201 22.29 24.58 21.18
C PHE A 201 22.94 25.26 22.39
N GLY A 202 24.04 25.99 22.21
CA GLY A 202 24.84 26.53 23.32
C GLY A 202 25.77 25.47 23.93
N GLU A 203 26.40 25.82 25.05
CA GLU A 203 27.31 24.92 25.77
C GLU A 203 26.64 24.15 26.90
N ASP A 204 25.36 24.40 27.16
CA ASP A 204 24.60 23.75 28.23
C ASP A 204 24.30 22.30 27.85
N PRO A 205 24.77 21.30 28.63
CA PRO A 205 24.46 19.89 28.39
C PRO A 205 22.96 19.60 28.37
N GLU A 206 22.17 20.34 29.15
CA GLU A 206 20.71 20.17 29.19
C GLU A 206 20.05 20.55 27.85
N ALA A 207 20.56 21.59 27.19
CA ALA A 207 20.09 21.99 25.86
C ALA A 207 20.37 20.92 24.79
N LEU A 208 21.47 20.16 24.93
CA LEU A 208 21.77 19.03 24.04
C LEU A 208 20.79 17.87 24.25
N ILE A 209 20.41 17.60 25.50
CA ILE A 209 19.40 16.59 25.84
C ILE A 209 18.02 17.01 25.31
N GLN A 210 17.63 18.26 25.54
CA GLN A 210 16.38 18.83 25.01
C GLN A 210 16.35 18.86 23.47
N GLY A 211 17.52 18.96 22.84
CA GLY A 211 17.72 18.88 21.39
C GLY A 211 17.71 17.45 20.83
N SER A 212 17.87 16.42 21.67
CA SER A 212 17.97 15.03 21.24
C SER A 212 16.58 14.38 21.23
N ALA A 213 16.11 13.99 20.05
CA ALA A 213 14.80 13.36 19.86
C ALA A 213 14.69 12.01 20.58
N ASP A 214 15.79 11.25 20.65
CA ASP A 214 15.86 9.94 21.33
C ASP A 214 15.99 10.03 22.86
N LYS A 215 16.05 11.25 23.43
CA LYS A 215 16.12 11.51 24.87
C LYS A 215 14.85 12.13 25.45
N GLN A 216 13.83 12.33 24.63
CA GLN A 216 12.60 12.98 25.09
C GLN A 216 11.77 12.05 25.99
N SER A 217 11.02 12.64 26.92
CA SER A 217 9.91 11.92 27.56
C SER A 217 8.64 12.25 26.80
N VAL A 218 8.00 11.25 26.21
CA VAL A 218 6.78 11.43 25.41
C VAL A 218 5.54 11.56 26.29
N PRO A 219 4.53 12.36 25.89
CA PRO A 219 3.26 12.46 26.63
C PRO A 219 2.55 11.10 26.77
N ALA A 220 1.88 10.90 27.90
CA ALA A 220 1.06 9.70 28.12
C ALA A 220 -0.09 9.66 27.10
N GLY A 221 -0.25 8.51 26.42
CA GLY A 221 -1.27 8.34 25.38
C GLY A 221 -0.93 8.94 24.01
N LEU A 222 0.33 9.36 23.79
CA LEU A 222 0.80 9.79 22.46
C LEU A 222 0.58 8.68 21.43
N ILE A 223 -0.18 9.00 20.38
CA ILE A 223 -0.35 8.12 19.22
C ILE A 223 0.68 8.53 18.18
N LEU A 224 1.80 7.81 18.12
CA LEU A 224 2.85 8.11 17.15
C LEU A 224 2.30 7.99 15.71
N PRO A 225 2.50 8.99 14.83
CA PRO A 225 2.20 8.85 13.41
C PRO A 225 3.09 7.77 12.77
N ARG A 226 2.76 7.35 11.54
CA ARG A 226 3.63 6.41 10.82
C ARG A 226 5.01 7.04 10.65
N TYR A 227 6.04 6.38 11.16
CA TYR A 227 7.37 6.92 11.22
C TYR A 227 8.32 6.07 10.39
N ALA A 228 9.11 6.70 9.53
CA ALA A 228 10.18 6.06 8.81
C ALA A 228 11.51 6.74 9.12
N VAL A 229 12.51 5.93 9.44
CA VAL A 229 13.90 6.36 9.62
C VAL A 229 14.70 5.83 8.44
N ILE A 230 15.20 6.73 7.61
CA ILE A 230 15.90 6.41 6.37
C ILE A 230 17.36 6.83 6.53
N HIS A 231 18.28 5.93 6.21
CA HIS A 231 19.71 6.19 6.33
C HIS A 231 20.52 5.49 5.23
N SER A 232 21.43 6.18 4.58
CA SER A 232 22.33 5.58 3.60
C SER A 232 23.60 5.06 4.25
N ARG A 233 24.04 3.85 3.88
CA ARG A 233 25.32 3.30 4.34
C ARG A 233 26.54 4.07 3.83
N GLN A 234 26.34 4.96 2.86
CA GLN A 234 27.37 5.79 2.25
C GLN A 234 27.38 7.22 2.81
N ASP A 235 26.56 7.52 3.82
CA ASP A 235 26.62 8.78 4.55
C ASP A 235 27.98 8.90 5.27
N THR A 236 28.61 10.07 5.11
CA THR A 236 29.92 10.40 5.69
C THR A 236 29.82 11.44 6.82
N LEU A 237 28.64 12.01 7.06
CA LEU A 237 28.39 13.08 8.02
C LEU A 237 27.60 12.61 9.25
N VAL A 238 26.73 11.62 9.09
CA VAL A 238 25.95 11.03 10.19
C VAL A 238 26.16 9.52 10.18
N ASP A 239 26.44 8.93 11.35
CA ASP A 239 26.70 7.49 11.43
C ASP A 239 25.40 6.66 11.49
N PRO A 240 25.35 5.45 10.90
CA PRO A 240 24.15 4.61 10.87
C PRO A 240 23.52 4.28 12.22
N ALA A 241 24.30 4.35 13.29
CA ALA A 241 23.79 4.06 14.61
C ALA A 241 22.95 5.23 15.19
N GLN A 242 23.02 6.46 14.66
CA GLN A 242 22.01 7.50 14.95
C GLN A 242 20.62 7.01 14.54
N ALA A 243 20.48 6.49 13.32
CA ALA A 243 19.23 5.99 12.80
C ALA A 243 18.75 4.73 13.54
N ASN A 244 19.66 3.78 13.81
CA ASN A 244 19.32 2.54 14.51
C ASN A 244 18.88 2.78 15.96
N ASP A 245 19.60 3.61 16.71
CA ASP A 245 19.29 3.89 18.11
C ASP A 245 17.95 4.64 18.23
N TYR A 246 17.71 5.59 17.31
CA TYR A 246 16.43 6.31 17.26
C TYR A 246 15.27 5.38 16.88
N PHE A 247 15.47 4.46 15.94
CA PHE A 247 14.47 3.44 15.60
C PHE A 247 14.11 2.56 16.81
N VAL A 248 15.11 2.07 17.55
CA VAL A 248 14.89 1.27 18.77
C VAL A 248 14.11 2.09 19.81
N TYR A 249 14.46 3.37 19.97
CA TYR A 249 13.73 4.28 20.85
C TYR A 249 12.26 4.46 20.43
N LEU A 250 11.98 4.70 19.15
CA LEU A 250 10.61 4.80 18.63
C LEU A 250 9.82 3.50 18.84
N GLN A 251 10.45 2.33 18.62
CA GLN A 251 9.83 1.04 18.91
C GLN A 251 9.52 0.87 20.39
N SER A 252 10.35 1.38 21.29
CA SER A 252 10.10 1.33 22.74
C SER A 252 8.87 2.14 23.16
N ILE A 253 8.65 3.31 22.53
CA ILE A 253 7.46 4.13 22.74
C ILE A 253 6.21 3.36 22.30
N VAL A 254 6.27 2.74 21.13
CA VAL A 254 5.17 1.94 20.59
C VAL A 254 4.88 0.69 21.45
N ALA A 255 5.91 0.04 21.98
CA ALA A 255 5.78 -1.14 22.82
C ALA A 255 5.21 -0.84 24.23
N GLY A 256 5.46 0.37 24.75
CA GLY A 256 4.94 0.83 26.05
C GLY A 256 3.50 1.34 26.01
N GLY A 257 2.92 1.56 24.83
CA GLY A 257 1.51 1.93 24.68
C GLY A 257 0.58 0.71 24.75
N GLU A 258 -0.61 0.86 25.33
CA GLU A 258 -1.62 -0.21 25.51
C GLU A 258 -2.18 -0.83 24.21
N ARG A 259 -1.65 -0.46 23.03
CA ARG A 259 -2.09 -0.95 21.71
C ARG A 259 -0.94 -1.66 20.98
N HIS A 260 -0.95 -2.99 21.00
CA HIS A 260 -0.04 -3.86 20.24
C HIS A 260 -0.10 -3.69 18.70
N ALA A 261 -1.07 -2.95 18.16
CA ALA A 261 -1.27 -2.73 16.71
C ALA A 261 -0.30 -1.71 16.07
N ASN A 262 0.51 -0.98 16.83
CA ASN A 262 1.34 0.12 16.30
C ASN A 262 2.77 -0.28 15.90
N LYS A 263 3.23 -1.53 16.14
CA LYS A 263 4.63 -1.92 15.85
C LYS A 263 5.01 -1.80 14.37
N GLU A 264 4.06 -1.96 13.46
CA GLU A 264 4.26 -1.84 12.01
C GLU A 264 4.28 -0.38 11.52
N ASN A 265 3.95 0.58 12.38
CA ASN A 265 3.94 2.00 12.03
C ASN A 265 5.34 2.63 12.07
N VAL A 266 6.34 1.97 12.65
CA VAL A 266 7.72 2.47 12.67
C VAL A 266 8.58 1.57 11.79
N VAL A 267 9.20 2.15 10.76
CA VAL A 267 10.06 1.45 9.81
C VAL A 267 11.45 2.09 9.84
N VAL A 268 12.49 1.27 9.71
CA VAL A 268 13.84 1.74 9.41
C VAL A 268 14.29 1.13 8.10
N GLU A 269 14.89 1.94 7.23
CA GLU A 269 15.38 1.49 5.93
C GLU A 269 16.82 1.95 5.73
N PHE A 270 17.70 0.98 5.42
CA PHE A 270 19.11 1.20 5.14
C PHE A 270 19.43 0.81 3.70
N GLY A 271 19.95 1.76 2.93
CA GLY A 271 20.28 1.57 1.52
C GLY A 271 21.63 2.16 1.11
N ASP A 272 22.09 1.77 -0.07
CA ASP A 272 23.29 2.33 -0.69
C ASP A 272 22.81 3.35 -1.74
N TRP A 273 22.49 4.55 -1.25
CA TRP A 273 21.77 5.60 -2.00
C TRP A 273 22.62 6.84 -2.27
N GLY A 274 23.94 6.76 -2.10
CA GLY A 274 24.85 7.88 -2.26
C GLY A 274 25.16 8.59 -0.95
N THR A 275 25.85 9.73 -1.05
CA THR A 275 26.31 10.49 0.11
C THR A 275 25.16 11.26 0.79
N HIS A 276 25.45 11.95 1.89
CA HIS A 276 24.48 12.63 2.78
C HIS A 276 23.39 13.44 2.06
N ASP A 277 23.76 14.18 1.00
CA ASP A 277 22.83 15.01 0.23
C ASP A 277 22.38 14.32 -1.07
N ASP A 278 23.25 13.53 -1.70
CA ASP A 278 22.99 12.86 -2.99
C ASP A 278 21.77 11.94 -2.91
N MET A 279 21.57 11.29 -1.77
CA MET A 279 20.50 10.32 -1.58
C MET A 279 19.10 10.93 -1.79
N LEU A 280 18.92 12.23 -1.52
CA LEU A 280 17.66 12.93 -1.70
C LEU A 280 17.22 12.99 -3.17
N GLN A 281 18.17 12.91 -4.12
CA GLN A 281 17.87 12.98 -5.56
C GLN A 281 17.66 11.59 -6.17
N THR A 282 17.79 10.52 -5.39
CA THR A 282 17.67 9.16 -5.92
C THR A 282 16.22 8.74 -6.16
N PRO A 283 15.92 8.00 -7.24
CA PRO A 283 14.60 7.41 -7.45
C PRO A 283 14.16 6.51 -6.29
N GLN A 284 15.12 5.85 -5.65
CA GLN A 284 14.90 4.98 -4.49
C GLN A 284 14.34 5.77 -3.31
N PHE A 285 14.93 6.91 -2.97
CA PHE A 285 14.42 7.77 -1.91
C PHE A 285 12.99 8.24 -2.20
N ILE A 286 12.73 8.72 -3.41
CA ILE A 286 11.38 9.16 -3.83
C ILE A 286 10.38 8.01 -3.71
N GLN A 287 10.75 6.80 -4.14
CA GLN A 287 9.91 5.62 -4.03
C GLN A 287 9.63 5.24 -2.57
N THR A 288 10.64 5.27 -1.70
CA THR A 288 10.49 4.99 -0.27
C THR A 288 9.53 5.99 0.37
N VAL A 289 9.72 7.29 0.15
CA VAL A 289 8.81 8.33 0.65
C VAL A 289 7.38 8.08 0.15
N THR A 290 7.23 7.76 -1.14
CA THR A 290 5.92 7.43 -1.74
C THR A 290 5.27 6.21 -1.07
N ASN A 291 6.04 5.16 -0.77
CA ASN A 291 5.54 3.95 -0.10
C ASN A 291 5.09 4.23 1.35
N ILE A 292 5.79 5.11 2.06
CA ILE A 292 5.43 5.51 3.43
C ILE A 292 4.18 6.37 3.43
N MET A 293 4.04 7.24 2.43
CA MET A 293 2.86 8.07 2.24
C MET A 293 1.63 7.27 1.80
N SER A 294 1.85 6.15 1.10
CA SER A 294 0.81 5.20 0.75
C SER A 294 0.33 4.53 2.03
N THR A 295 -0.83 4.94 2.53
CA THR A 295 -1.41 4.38 3.77
C THR A 295 -1.64 2.87 3.58
N PRO A 296 -1.51 2.01 4.61
CA PRO A 296 -2.01 0.63 4.54
C PRO A 296 -3.47 0.61 4.08
N GLN A 297 -4.25 1.60 4.52
CA GLN A 297 -5.62 1.84 4.06
C GLN A 297 -5.73 2.10 2.55
N ASP A 298 -4.80 2.82 1.92
CA ASP A 298 -4.83 3.03 0.45
C ASP A 298 -4.45 1.74 -0.29
N THR A 299 -3.60 0.90 0.30
CA THR A 299 -3.25 -0.42 -0.25
C THR A 299 -4.42 -1.39 -0.14
N ILE A 300 -5.14 -1.36 0.99
CA ILE A 300 -6.36 -2.13 1.25
C ILE A 300 -7.49 -1.65 0.33
N ASP A 301 -7.71 -0.33 0.22
CA ASP A 301 -8.70 0.27 -0.66
C ASP A 301 -8.38 -0.07 -2.14
N ASN A 302 -7.11 -0.02 -2.54
CA ASN A 302 -6.67 -0.50 -3.86
C ASN A 302 -6.93 -2.00 -4.06
N ASN A 303 -6.75 -2.82 -3.02
CA ASN A 303 -7.08 -4.25 -3.07
C ASN A 303 -8.59 -4.48 -3.22
N ILE A 304 -9.42 -3.68 -2.55
CA ILE A 304 -10.88 -3.72 -2.65
C ILE A 304 -11.33 -3.31 -4.06
N GLU A 305 -10.78 -2.24 -4.61
CA GLU A 305 -11.07 -1.82 -6.00
C GLU A 305 -10.59 -2.88 -7.01
N MET A 306 -9.42 -3.47 -6.79
CA MET A 306 -8.93 -4.56 -7.62
C MET A 306 -9.81 -5.81 -7.52
N TRP A 307 -10.37 -6.11 -6.34
CA TRP A 307 -11.34 -7.17 -6.15
C TRP A 307 -12.66 -6.88 -6.88
N LYS A 308 -13.18 -5.65 -6.82
CA LYS A 308 -14.39 -5.24 -7.58
C LYS A 308 -14.19 -5.46 -9.08
N VAL A 309 -13.04 -5.08 -9.62
CA VAL A 309 -12.70 -5.29 -11.04
C VAL A 309 -12.56 -6.79 -11.36
N LYS A 310 -11.91 -7.60 -10.51
CA LYS A 310 -11.84 -9.06 -10.67
C LYS A 310 -13.22 -9.72 -10.72
N LYS A 311 -14.12 -9.32 -9.80
CA LYS A 311 -15.49 -9.83 -9.76
C LYS A 311 -16.29 -9.42 -10.99
N LEU A 312 -16.13 -8.16 -11.42
CA LEU A 312 -16.76 -7.66 -12.65
C LEU A 312 -16.31 -8.46 -13.87
N ILE A 313 -15.01 -8.73 -14.02
CA ILE A 313 -14.47 -9.54 -15.12
C ILE A 313 -15.07 -10.95 -15.11
N LYS A 314 -15.11 -11.60 -13.94
CA LYS A 314 -15.74 -12.93 -13.80
C LYS A 314 -17.22 -12.91 -14.22
N GLY A 315 -17.94 -11.85 -13.88
CA GLY A 315 -19.33 -11.64 -14.32
C GLY A 315 -19.47 -11.43 -15.82
N LEU A 316 -18.56 -10.64 -16.43
CA LEU A 316 -18.52 -10.38 -17.87
C LEU A 316 -18.14 -11.63 -18.68
N GLU A 317 -17.23 -12.46 -18.17
CA GLU A 317 -16.81 -13.70 -18.82
C GLU A 317 -17.90 -14.78 -18.81
N ALA A 318 -18.66 -14.85 -17.72
CA ALA A 318 -19.81 -15.75 -17.58
C ALA A 318 -21.00 -15.32 -18.45
N ALA A 319 -21.12 -14.01 -18.75
CA ALA A 319 -22.18 -13.49 -19.60
C ALA A 319 -22.08 -14.04 -21.02
N ARG A 320 -23.22 -14.50 -21.55
CA ARG A 320 -23.38 -14.94 -22.93
C ARG A 320 -24.60 -14.27 -23.55
N GLY A 321 -24.38 -13.71 -24.74
CA GLY A 321 -25.43 -13.10 -25.55
C GLY A 321 -25.92 -14.03 -26.65
N ASN A 322 -27.15 -13.80 -27.10
CA ASN A 322 -27.66 -14.43 -28.31
C ASN A 322 -27.15 -13.65 -29.54
N GLY A 323 -26.26 -14.27 -30.32
CA GLY A 323 -25.69 -13.67 -31.52
C GLY A 323 -24.62 -12.61 -31.23
N THR A 324 -24.28 -11.78 -32.22
CA THR A 324 -23.20 -10.79 -32.16
C THR A 324 -23.73 -9.47 -31.60
N SER A 325 -24.05 -9.39 -30.32
CA SER A 325 -24.69 -8.21 -29.71
C SER A 325 -23.93 -7.66 -28.49
N MET A 326 -22.74 -8.20 -28.22
CA MET A 326 -21.91 -7.85 -27.07
C MET A 326 -20.74 -6.98 -27.55
N ILE A 327 -20.78 -5.69 -27.21
CA ILE A 327 -19.74 -4.73 -27.55
C ILE A 327 -18.75 -4.62 -26.40
N SER A 328 -17.48 -4.85 -26.71
CA SER A 328 -16.34 -4.60 -25.84
C SER A 328 -15.52 -3.46 -26.45
N LEU A 329 -15.48 -2.31 -25.77
CA LEU A 329 -14.79 -1.11 -26.21
C LEU A 329 -13.78 -0.65 -25.16
N ILE A 330 -12.51 -0.56 -25.54
CA ILE A 330 -11.41 -0.06 -24.69
C ILE A 330 -10.71 1.08 -25.43
N ILE A 331 -10.59 2.20 -24.73
CA ILE A 331 -10.03 3.44 -25.25
C ILE A 331 -8.78 3.79 -24.42
N PRO A 332 -7.59 3.86 -25.03
CA PRO A 332 -6.36 4.19 -24.32
C PRO A 332 -6.33 5.67 -23.92
N PRO A 333 -5.53 6.04 -22.90
CA PRO A 333 -5.41 7.43 -22.49
C PRO A 333 -4.77 8.28 -23.59
N GLY A 334 -5.22 9.53 -23.70
CA GLY A 334 -4.78 10.47 -24.74
C GLY A 334 -5.52 10.36 -26.08
N ASP A 335 -6.34 9.33 -26.29
CA ASP A 335 -7.21 9.24 -27.46
C ASP A 335 -8.41 10.20 -27.36
N GLN A 336 -9.01 10.54 -28.50
CA GLN A 336 -10.12 11.48 -28.57
C GLN A 336 -11.47 10.75 -28.63
N ILE A 337 -12.38 11.13 -27.73
CA ILE A 337 -13.76 10.59 -27.71
C ILE A 337 -14.48 10.80 -29.04
N SER A 338 -14.24 11.92 -29.72
CA SER A 338 -14.82 12.23 -31.03
C SER A 338 -14.47 11.20 -32.11
N ARG A 339 -13.23 10.67 -32.08
CA ARG A 339 -12.76 9.62 -32.99
C ARG A 339 -13.58 8.34 -32.81
N VAL A 340 -13.75 7.91 -31.56
CA VAL A 340 -14.49 6.71 -31.20
C VAL A 340 -15.99 6.87 -31.47
N ALA A 341 -16.55 8.05 -31.18
CA ALA A 341 -17.94 8.36 -31.49
C ALA A 341 -18.24 8.29 -32.99
N LYS A 342 -17.31 8.78 -33.83
CA LYS A 342 -17.41 8.65 -35.29
C LYS A 342 -17.34 7.19 -35.74
N MET A 343 -16.39 6.42 -35.22
CA MET A 343 -16.27 4.98 -35.51
C MET A 343 -17.56 4.23 -35.16
N LEU A 344 -18.16 4.49 -33.99
CA LEU A 344 -19.45 3.88 -33.62
C LEU A 344 -20.60 4.30 -34.55
N ALA A 345 -20.58 5.51 -35.12
CA ALA A 345 -21.58 5.95 -36.08
C ALA A 345 -21.43 5.24 -37.44
N ASP A 346 -20.20 5.02 -37.90
CA ASP A 346 -19.89 4.28 -39.11
C ASP A 346 -20.30 2.78 -38.96
N GLU A 347 -20.03 2.20 -37.79
CA GLU A 347 -20.45 0.84 -37.41
C GLU A 347 -21.97 0.71 -37.34
N TYR A 348 -22.67 1.71 -36.81
CA TYR A 348 -24.14 1.75 -36.82
C TYR A 348 -24.69 1.72 -38.26
N GLY A 349 -24.09 2.49 -39.17
CA GLY A 349 -24.44 2.49 -40.59
C GLY A 349 -24.23 1.13 -41.24
N THR A 350 -23.11 0.48 -40.95
CA THR A 350 -22.78 -0.86 -41.47
C THR A 350 -23.74 -1.92 -40.93
N ALA A 351 -24.02 -1.88 -39.62
CA ALA A 351 -24.94 -2.81 -38.95
C ALA A 351 -26.38 -2.72 -39.48
N SER A 352 -26.81 -1.58 -40.03
CA SER A 352 -28.13 -1.42 -40.64
C SER A 352 -28.36 -2.36 -41.85
N ASN A 353 -27.29 -2.80 -42.51
CA ASN A 353 -27.33 -3.70 -43.66
C ASN A 353 -27.44 -5.20 -43.28
N ILE A 354 -27.43 -5.53 -41.98
CA ILE A 354 -27.59 -6.92 -41.52
C ILE A 354 -28.97 -7.45 -41.95
N LYS A 355 -28.97 -8.61 -42.63
CA LYS A 355 -30.20 -9.24 -43.18
C LYS A 355 -31.13 -9.80 -42.09
N SER A 356 -30.55 -10.39 -41.04
CA SER A 356 -31.32 -10.93 -39.92
C SER A 356 -31.93 -9.80 -39.10
N ARG A 357 -33.27 -9.71 -39.08
CA ARG A 357 -34.01 -8.65 -38.35
C ARG A 357 -33.66 -8.63 -36.86
N VAL A 358 -33.61 -9.80 -36.22
CA VAL A 358 -33.34 -9.93 -34.77
C VAL A 358 -31.90 -9.54 -34.45
N ASN A 359 -30.93 -10.06 -35.20
CA ASN A 359 -29.51 -9.72 -34.98
C ASN A 359 -29.24 -8.23 -35.25
N ARG A 360 -29.83 -7.68 -36.33
CA ARG A 360 -29.72 -6.26 -36.67
C ARG A 360 -30.21 -5.36 -35.54
N LEU A 361 -31.42 -5.61 -35.01
CA LEU A 361 -31.98 -4.80 -33.93
C LEU A 361 -31.13 -4.89 -32.66
N SER A 362 -30.58 -6.07 -32.36
CA SER A 362 -29.72 -6.28 -31.20
C SER A 362 -28.40 -5.50 -31.31
N VAL A 363 -27.73 -5.58 -32.47
CA VAL A 363 -26.49 -4.83 -32.75
C VAL A 363 -26.74 -3.32 -32.70
N LEU A 364 -27.79 -2.83 -33.37
CA LEU A 364 -28.12 -1.39 -33.37
C LEU A 364 -28.44 -0.88 -31.96
N SER A 365 -29.17 -1.65 -31.15
CA SER A 365 -29.45 -1.31 -29.76
C SER A 365 -28.17 -1.28 -28.91
N ALA A 366 -27.24 -2.22 -29.13
CA ALA A 366 -25.97 -2.24 -28.41
C ALA A 366 -25.12 -1.01 -28.76
N ILE A 367 -24.94 -0.71 -30.06
CA ILE A 367 -24.17 0.47 -30.51
C ILE A 367 -24.78 1.76 -29.96
N THR A 368 -26.11 1.89 -30.02
CA THR A 368 -26.82 3.06 -29.47
C THR A 368 -26.57 3.23 -27.97
N SER A 369 -26.55 2.12 -27.22
CA SER A 369 -26.27 2.12 -25.78
C SER A 369 -24.83 2.55 -25.49
N THR A 370 -23.86 2.03 -26.25
CA THR A 370 -22.45 2.42 -26.14
C THR A 370 -22.26 3.91 -26.46
N GLN A 371 -22.90 4.41 -27.52
CA GLN A 371 -22.85 5.84 -27.86
C GLN A 371 -23.46 6.72 -26.76
N ALA A 372 -24.55 6.28 -26.13
CA ALA A 372 -25.19 7.01 -25.03
C ALA A 372 -24.27 7.09 -23.79
N ARG A 373 -23.55 6.01 -23.47
CA ARG A 373 -22.53 6.00 -22.40
C ARG A 373 -21.36 6.91 -22.73
N LEU A 374 -20.84 6.82 -23.95
CA LEU A 374 -19.69 7.62 -24.40
C LEU A 374 -19.96 9.14 -24.30
N LYS A 375 -21.21 9.58 -24.47
CA LYS A 375 -21.62 11.00 -24.31
C LYS A 375 -21.50 11.52 -22.88
N LEU A 376 -21.46 10.65 -21.86
CA LEU A 376 -21.25 11.05 -20.46
C LEU A 376 -19.83 11.56 -20.22
N TYR A 377 -18.88 11.20 -21.10
CA TYR A 377 -17.48 11.58 -20.99
C TYR A 377 -17.14 12.69 -21.97
N THR A 378 -16.59 13.80 -21.47
CA THR A 378 -16.10 14.90 -22.32
C THR A 378 -14.69 14.64 -22.86
N LYS A 379 -13.85 13.96 -22.09
CA LYS A 379 -12.49 13.53 -22.45
C LYS A 379 -12.23 12.13 -21.91
N VAL A 380 -11.33 11.39 -22.57
CA VAL A 380 -10.90 10.07 -22.07
C VAL A 380 -10.16 10.29 -20.74
N PRO A 381 -10.51 9.57 -19.65
CA PRO A 381 -9.79 9.62 -18.39
C PRO A 381 -8.29 9.30 -18.56
N PRO A 382 -7.42 9.74 -17.63
CA PRO A 382 -5.97 9.57 -17.74
C PRO A 382 -5.50 8.11 -17.71
N THR A 383 -6.32 7.18 -17.23
CA THR A 383 -6.04 5.73 -17.26
C THR A 383 -6.66 5.01 -18.47
N GLY A 384 -7.45 5.71 -19.28
CA GLY A 384 -8.26 5.14 -20.36
C GLY A 384 -9.74 4.99 -19.97
N LEU A 385 -10.53 4.41 -20.86
CA LEU A 385 -11.96 4.15 -20.65
C LEU A 385 -12.32 2.75 -21.16
N VAL A 386 -13.05 2.00 -20.33
CA VAL A 386 -13.58 0.68 -20.70
C VAL A 386 -15.10 0.76 -20.71
N VAL A 387 -15.72 0.25 -21.78
CA VAL A 387 -17.17 0.22 -21.97
C VAL A 387 -17.58 -1.17 -22.46
N TYR A 388 -18.45 -1.81 -21.69
CA TYR A 388 -19.13 -3.06 -22.05
C TYR A 388 -20.62 -2.80 -22.20
N CYS A 389 -21.17 -3.11 -23.37
CA CYS A 389 -22.58 -2.91 -23.67
C CYS A 389 -23.14 -4.11 -24.44
N GLY A 390 -24.28 -4.64 -24.02
CA GLY A 390 -24.90 -5.77 -24.71
C GLY A 390 -26.16 -6.28 -24.05
N THR A 391 -26.78 -7.29 -24.67
CA THR A 391 -27.96 -7.97 -24.09
C THR A 391 -27.57 -9.40 -23.74
N VAL A 392 -27.64 -9.73 -22.46
CA VAL A 392 -27.30 -11.06 -21.92
C VAL A 392 -28.58 -11.81 -21.59
N VAL A 393 -28.54 -13.13 -21.75
CA VAL A 393 -29.63 -14.00 -21.29
C VAL A 393 -29.34 -14.42 -19.86
N THR A 394 -30.25 -14.15 -18.94
CA THR A 394 -30.13 -14.60 -17.54
C THR A 394 -30.54 -16.07 -17.41
N ASP A 395 -30.22 -16.74 -16.30
CA ASP A 395 -30.57 -18.14 -16.05
C ASP A 395 -32.09 -18.41 -16.12
N GLU A 396 -32.93 -17.40 -15.84
CA GLU A 396 -34.40 -17.46 -16.00
C GLU A 396 -34.87 -17.34 -17.47
N GLY A 397 -33.96 -17.26 -18.44
CA GLY A 397 -34.28 -17.07 -19.86
C GLY A 397 -34.74 -15.66 -20.24
N LYS A 398 -34.68 -14.69 -19.32
CA LYS A 398 -35.00 -13.28 -19.58
C LYS A 398 -33.80 -12.55 -20.19
N GLU A 399 -34.08 -11.60 -21.09
CA GLU A 399 -33.06 -10.71 -21.66
C GLU A 399 -32.79 -9.54 -20.70
N LYS A 400 -31.53 -9.39 -20.28
CA LYS A 400 -31.06 -8.26 -19.46
C LYS A 400 -30.07 -7.43 -20.26
N LYS A 401 -30.30 -6.11 -20.33
CA LYS A 401 -29.33 -5.17 -20.91
C LYS A 401 -28.22 -4.89 -19.89
N VAL A 402 -26.98 -5.09 -20.29
CA VAL A 402 -25.77 -4.81 -19.51
C VAL A 402 -25.10 -3.60 -20.14
N ASN A 403 -24.95 -2.54 -19.35
CA ASN A 403 -24.25 -1.31 -19.74
C ASN A 403 -23.31 -0.94 -18.60
N ILE A 404 -22.01 -1.11 -18.81
CA ILE A 404 -20.99 -0.89 -17.79
C ILE A 404 -19.89 -0.03 -18.39
N ASP A 405 -19.59 1.09 -17.73
CA ASP A 405 -18.55 2.03 -18.12
C ASP A 405 -17.74 2.43 -16.89
N PHE A 406 -16.41 2.31 -16.97
CA PHE A 406 -15.51 2.68 -15.87
C PHE A 406 -14.09 2.99 -16.39
N PRO A 407 -13.35 3.89 -15.72
CA PRO A 407 -11.92 4.03 -15.92
C PRO A 407 -11.16 2.89 -15.24
N PRO A 408 -10.17 2.26 -15.89
CA PRO A 408 -9.38 1.20 -15.29
C PRO A 408 -8.41 1.75 -14.22
N HIS A 409 -8.01 0.90 -13.26
CA HIS A 409 -7.12 1.26 -12.16
C HIS A 409 -5.66 1.53 -12.59
N LYS A 410 -5.25 1.02 -13.76
CA LYS A 410 -3.94 1.25 -14.38
C LYS A 410 -4.14 1.72 -15.82
N PRO A 411 -3.26 2.60 -16.34
CA PRO A 411 -3.32 3.03 -17.74
C PRO A 411 -3.28 1.86 -18.72
N ILE A 412 -4.30 1.76 -19.59
CA ILE A 412 -4.37 0.74 -20.64
C ILE A 412 -3.81 1.29 -21.94
N ASN A 413 -2.80 0.66 -22.52
CA ASN A 413 -2.24 1.07 -23.81
C ASN A 413 -2.92 0.42 -25.02
N THR A 414 -3.88 -0.47 -24.78
CA THR A 414 -4.58 -1.24 -25.82
C THR A 414 -5.87 -0.54 -26.24
N SER A 415 -6.05 -0.29 -27.54
CA SER A 415 -7.34 0.09 -28.11
C SER A 415 -8.05 -1.16 -28.62
N LEU A 416 -9.29 -1.39 -28.19
CA LEU A 416 -10.09 -2.55 -28.59
C LEU A 416 -11.51 -2.10 -28.96
N TYR A 417 -12.03 -2.57 -30.08
CA TYR A 417 -13.45 -2.56 -30.39
C TYR A 417 -13.81 -3.92 -31.00
N MET A 418 -14.69 -4.66 -30.33
CA MET A 418 -15.18 -5.96 -30.78
C MET A 418 -16.68 -6.07 -30.53
N CYS A 419 -17.39 -6.69 -31.47
CA CYS A 419 -18.80 -7.04 -31.36
C CYS A 419 -18.93 -8.56 -31.56
N ASP A 420 -19.17 -9.31 -30.48
CA ASP A 420 -19.23 -10.78 -30.49
C ASP A 420 -20.42 -11.28 -29.64
N ASN A 421 -20.50 -12.59 -29.40
CA ASN A 421 -21.47 -13.24 -28.51
C ASN A 421 -21.03 -13.28 -27.03
N LYS A 422 -19.82 -12.79 -26.75
CA LYS A 422 -19.21 -12.70 -25.41
C LYS A 422 -18.50 -11.36 -25.25
N PHE A 423 -18.25 -10.97 -24.00
CA PHE A 423 -17.37 -9.84 -23.71
C PHE A 423 -15.90 -10.27 -23.75
N HIS A 424 -15.05 -9.40 -24.28
CA HIS A 424 -13.60 -9.56 -24.34
C HIS A 424 -12.95 -8.85 -23.16
N THR A 425 -12.45 -9.63 -22.20
CA THR A 425 -11.87 -9.17 -20.93
C THR A 425 -10.36 -9.34 -20.88
N GLU A 426 -9.72 -9.85 -21.94
CA GLU A 426 -8.32 -10.26 -21.94
C GLU A 426 -7.39 -9.09 -21.56
N ALA A 427 -7.66 -7.89 -22.09
CA ALA A 427 -6.89 -6.68 -21.80
C ALA A 427 -7.05 -6.19 -20.35
N LEU A 428 -8.16 -6.49 -19.67
CA LEU A 428 -8.35 -6.18 -18.25
C LEU A 428 -7.67 -7.22 -17.36
N SER A 429 -7.73 -8.50 -17.75
CA SER A 429 -7.08 -9.59 -17.03
C SER A 429 -5.56 -9.40 -16.97
N GLU A 430 -4.94 -8.94 -18.06
CA GLU A 430 -3.50 -8.61 -18.11
C GLU A 430 -3.09 -7.54 -17.08
N LEU A 431 -3.93 -6.53 -16.86
CA LEU A 431 -3.65 -5.48 -15.85
C LEU A 431 -3.67 -6.05 -14.43
N LEU A 432 -4.53 -7.05 -14.19
CA LEU A 432 -4.70 -7.70 -12.90
C LEU A 432 -3.68 -8.80 -12.62
N GLU A 433 -3.05 -9.37 -13.65
CA GLU A 433 -1.97 -10.37 -13.54
C GLU A 433 -0.66 -9.78 -12.99
N SER A 434 -0.56 -8.46 -12.86
CA SER A 434 0.62 -7.76 -12.34
C SER A 434 0.81 -7.86 -10.81
N ASP A 435 0.43 -8.99 -10.20
CA ASP A 435 0.98 -9.36 -8.89
C ASP A 435 2.46 -9.77 -9.10
N SER A 436 3.36 -9.26 -8.25
CA SER A 436 4.79 -9.57 -8.37
C SER A 436 5.03 -11.07 -8.25
N LYS A 437 5.45 -11.71 -9.35
CA LYS A 437 5.78 -13.12 -9.37
C LYS A 437 7.21 -13.31 -8.87
N PHE A 438 7.38 -14.06 -7.80
CA PHE A 438 8.68 -14.42 -7.24
C PHE A 438 9.04 -15.85 -7.59
N GLY A 439 10.29 -16.08 -7.97
CA GLY A 439 10.84 -17.41 -8.23
C GLY A 439 11.52 -17.98 -6.99
N PHE A 440 11.43 -19.29 -6.81
CA PHE A 440 12.11 -20.02 -5.74
C PHE A 440 12.88 -21.20 -6.32
N VAL A 441 14.14 -21.31 -5.93
CA VAL A 441 15.00 -22.46 -6.25
C VAL A 441 15.42 -23.11 -4.93
N ILE A 442 14.87 -24.29 -4.64
CA ILE A 442 15.19 -25.06 -3.44
C ILE A 442 16.16 -26.17 -3.82
N MET A 443 17.41 -26.03 -3.42
CA MET A 443 18.49 -26.99 -3.65
C MET A 443 18.72 -27.86 -2.41
N ASP A 444 18.77 -29.17 -2.62
CA ASP A 444 19.12 -30.15 -1.60
C ASP A 444 20.05 -31.22 -2.18
N GLY A 445 20.76 -31.96 -1.32
CA GLY A 445 21.66 -33.03 -1.76
C GLY A 445 20.97 -34.17 -2.51
N ASN A 446 19.63 -34.27 -2.40
CA ASN A 446 18.80 -35.29 -3.04
C ASN A 446 18.03 -34.78 -4.27
N GLY A 447 18.05 -33.47 -4.58
CA GLY A 447 17.24 -32.91 -5.66
C GLY A 447 17.04 -31.40 -5.59
N THR A 448 16.45 -30.85 -6.65
CA THR A 448 16.07 -29.44 -6.73
C THR A 448 14.57 -29.30 -7.02
N LEU A 449 13.94 -28.31 -6.40
CA LEU A 449 12.60 -27.86 -6.73
C LEU A 449 12.64 -26.42 -7.24
N PHE A 450 11.94 -26.16 -8.34
CA PHE A 450 11.67 -24.82 -8.87
C PHE A 450 10.19 -24.50 -8.63
N GLY A 451 9.94 -23.41 -7.94
CA GLY A 451 8.60 -22.92 -7.66
C GLY A 451 8.46 -21.44 -8.01
N SER A 452 7.23 -21.00 -8.16
CA SER A 452 6.92 -19.58 -8.16
C SER A 452 5.80 -19.27 -7.18
N VAL A 453 5.85 -18.08 -6.61
CA VAL A 453 4.77 -17.52 -5.80
C VAL A 453 4.31 -16.24 -6.47
N SER A 454 3.03 -16.13 -6.77
CA SER A 454 2.42 -14.93 -7.36
C SER A 454 1.17 -14.56 -6.57
N GLY A 455 1.18 -13.38 -5.93
CA GLY A 455 0.09 -12.96 -5.06
C GLY A 455 -0.19 -14.00 -3.97
N ASN A 456 -1.30 -14.74 -4.12
CA ASN A 456 -1.76 -15.81 -3.22
C ASN A 456 -1.62 -17.24 -3.76
N THR A 457 -1.08 -17.44 -4.98
CA THR A 457 -0.78 -18.78 -5.50
C THR A 457 0.67 -19.17 -5.20
N ARG A 458 0.85 -20.44 -4.83
CA ARG A 458 2.13 -21.13 -4.93
C ARG A 458 2.02 -22.17 -6.04
N ASP A 459 2.99 -22.19 -6.93
CA ASP A 459 3.04 -23.12 -8.05
C ASP A 459 4.39 -23.83 -8.06
N VAL A 460 4.37 -25.16 -8.03
CA VAL A 460 5.57 -25.98 -8.23
C VAL A 460 5.75 -26.19 -9.73
N ILE A 461 6.71 -25.50 -10.33
CA ILE A 461 6.94 -25.50 -11.77
C ILE A 461 7.59 -26.82 -12.20
N HIS A 462 8.66 -27.20 -11.51
CA HIS A 462 9.43 -28.38 -11.86
C HIS A 462 10.19 -28.92 -10.64
N LYS A 463 10.34 -30.25 -10.57
CA LYS A 463 11.19 -30.91 -9.58
C LYS A 463 11.95 -32.06 -10.20
N PHE A 464 13.21 -32.21 -9.81
CA PHE A 464 14.01 -33.37 -10.20
C PHE A 464 14.90 -33.81 -9.04
N THR A 465 15.17 -35.12 -8.98
CA THR A 465 16.02 -35.73 -7.95
C THR A 465 17.43 -35.99 -8.49
N VAL A 466 18.42 -35.94 -7.60
CA VAL A 466 19.81 -36.29 -7.91
C VAL A 466 20.37 -37.22 -6.83
N ASP A 467 21.25 -38.12 -7.24
CA ASP A 467 22.00 -38.98 -6.32
C ASP A 467 23.48 -38.58 -6.33
N LEU A 468 23.87 -37.79 -5.33
CA LEU A 468 25.23 -37.30 -5.16
C LEU A 468 26.04 -38.27 -4.27
N PRO A 469 27.29 -38.60 -4.62
CA PRO A 469 28.13 -39.47 -3.79
C PRO A 469 28.28 -38.89 -2.37
N LYS A 470 28.05 -39.68 -1.33
CA LYS A 470 28.14 -39.26 0.09
C LYS A 470 29.58 -39.19 0.61
N LYS A 471 29.86 -38.28 1.54
CA LYS A 471 31.23 -38.05 2.06
C LYS A 471 31.69 -39.27 2.83
N HIS A 472 32.78 -39.90 2.40
CA HIS A 472 33.34 -41.06 3.09
C HIS A 472 34.83 -40.86 3.34
N GLY A 473 35.26 -41.14 4.57
CA GLY A 473 36.67 -41.16 4.95
C GLY A 473 37.39 -42.47 4.61
N ARG A 474 36.69 -43.44 4.01
CA ARG A 474 37.23 -44.75 3.62
C ARG A 474 37.75 -44.69 2.18
N GLY A 475 38.93 -45.27 1.92
CA GLY A 475 39.46 -45.36 0.55
C GLY A 475 40.98 -45.39 0.40
N GLY A 476 41.77 -45.15 1.47
CA GLY A 476 43.24 -45.15 1.39
C GLY A 476 43.75 -44.27 0.25
N GLN A 477 44.58 -44.83 -0.65
CA GLN A 477 45.12 -44.14 -1.84
C GLN A 477 44.03 -43.69 -2.84
N SER A 478 42.84 -44.31 -2.83
CA SER A 478 41.72 -43.94 -3.70
C SER A 478 40.83 -42.82 -3.13
N ALA A 479 41.07 -42.36 -1.88
CA ALA A 479 40.26 -41.32 -1.25
C ALA A 479 40.24 -40.01 -2.07
N LEU A 480 41.38 -39.61 -2.65
CA LEU A 480 41.48 -38.41 -3.49
C LEU A 480 40.64 -38.53 -4.77
N ARG A 481 40.63 -39.71 -5.40
CA ARG A 481 39.83 -39.99 -6.59
C ARG A 481 38.33 -39.90 -6.29
N PHE A 482 37.88 -40.44 -5.15
CA PHE A 482 36.48 -40.34 -4.74
C PHE A 482 36.06 -38.93 -4.34
N SER A 483 36.99 -38.11 -3.81
CA SER A 483 36.73 -36.67 -3.61
C SER A 483 36.54 -35.96 -4.95
N ARG A 484 37.44 -36.18 -5.92
CA ARG A 484 37.33 -35.57 -7.25
C ARG A 484 36.02 -35.95 -7.96
N LEU A 485 35.65 -37.22 -7.96
CA LEU A 485 34.39 -37.70 -8.57
C LEU A 485 33.15 -37.08 -7.90
N ARG A 486 33.21 -36.84 -6.59
CA ARG A 486 32.14 -36.13 -5.88
C ARG A 486 32.07 -34.68 -6.31
N ASP A 487 33.18 -33.97 -6.31
CA ASP A 487 33.22 -32.54 -6.65
C ASP A 487 32.79 -32.31 -8.10
N GLU A 488 33.20 -33.20 -9.02
CA GLU A 488 32.74 -33.22 -10.40
C GLU A 488 31.22 -33.41 -10.51
N LYS A 489 30.64 -34.38 -9.79
CA LYS A 489 29.18 -34.56 -9.75
C LYS A 489 28.44 -33.39 -9.12
N ARG A 490 28.99 -32.76 -8.07
CA ARG A 490 28.44 -31.54 -7.46
C ARG A 490 28.43 -30.38 -8.46
N HIS A 491 29.54 -30.17 -9.18
CA HIS A 491 29.64 -29.14 -10.20
C HIS A 491 28.64 -29.38 -11.35
N ASN A 492 28.50 -30.62 -11.84
CA ASN A 492 27.51 -30.97 -12.85
C ASN A 492 26.07 -30.75 -12.36
N TYR A 493 25.80 -30.99 -11.07
CA TYR A 493 24.51 -30.70 -10.47
C TYR A 493 24.22 -29.19 -10.43
N VAL A 494 25.16 -28.37 -9.95
CA VAL A 494 25.03 -26.90 -9.97
C VAL A 494 24.81 -26.38 -11.38
N ARG A 495 25.56 -26.87 -12.37
CA ARG A 495 25.37 -26.53 -13.79
C ARG A 495 23.96 -26.84 -14.28
N LYS A 496 23.47 -28.06 -14.03
CA LYS A 496 22.12 -28.46 -14.41
C LYS A 496 21.06 -27.57 -13.76
N VAL A 497 21.24 -27.21 -12.48
CA VAL A 497 20.32 -26.29 -11.79
C VAL A 497 20.35 -24.90 -12.43
N ALA A 498 21.53 -24.37 -12.75
CA ALA A 498 21.66 -23.06 -13.41
C ALA A 498 20.96 -23.04 -14.77
N GLU A 499 21.20 -24.05 -15.62
CA GLU A 499 20.56 -24.18 -16.94
C GLU A 499 19.03 -24.27 -16.84
N MET A 500 18.51 -25.07 -15.91
CA MET A 500 17.07 -25.20 -15.70
C MET A 500 16.44 -23.94 -15.11
N THR A 501 17.19 -23.19 -14.29
CA THR A 501 16.73 -21.89 -13.78
C THR A 501 16.53 -20.91 -14.93
N VAL A 502 17.46 -20.86 -15.89
CA VAL A 502 17.34 -20.04 -17.11
C VAL A 502 16.12 -20.46 -17.93
N GLN A 503 15.92 -21.76 -18.15
CA GLN A 503 14.79 -22.27 -18.93
C GLN A 503 13.41 -21.91 -18.34
N HIS A 504 13.29 -21.86 -17.01
CA HIS A 504 12.00 -21.62 -16.36
C HIS A 504 11.75 -20.15 -15.99
N PHE A 505 12.80 -19.38 -15.69
CA PHE A 505 12.66 -18.00 -15.21
C PHE A 505 13.04 -16.93 -16.24
N ILE A 506 13.49 -17.32 -17.43
CA ILE A 506 13.70 -16.41 -18.57
C ILE A 506 12.76 -16.81 -19.71
N THR A 507 12.02 -15.84 -20.24
CA THR A 507 11.14 -16.01 -21.40
C THR A 507 11.32 -14.82 -22.33
N ASN A 508 11.56 -15.04 -23.62
CA ASN A 508 11.82 -13.98 -24.60
C ASN A 508 12.93 -13.01 -24.16
N ASP A 509 14.06 -13.55 -23.70
CA ASP A 509 15.24 -12.82 -23.20
C ASP A 509 15.02 -11.87 -22.01
N LYS A 510 13.83 -11.91 -21.39
CA LYS A 510 13.48 -11.17 -20.19
C LYS A 510 13.19 -12.11 -19.04
N VAL A 511 13.58 -11.69 -17.84
CA VAL A 511 13.27 -12.42 -16.60
C VAL A 511 11.78 -12.28 -16.33
N ASN A 512 11.08 -13.40 -16.14
CA ASN A 512 9.63 -13.46 -15.94
C ASN A 512 9.20 -13.29 -14.46
N VAL A 513 10.17 -13.17 -13.56
CA VAL A 513 9.98 -12.96 -12.12
C VAL A 513 10.52 -11.61 -11.68
N THR A 514 9.84 -10.98 -10.72
CA THR A 514 10.25 -9.72 -10.09
C THR A 514 11.52 -9.92 -9.25
N GLY A 515 11.65 -11.10 -8.62
CA GLY A 515 12.89 -11.53 -8.00
C GLY A 515 12.93 -13.02 -7.69
N LEU A 516 14.10 -13.48 -7.29
CA LEU A 516 14.45 -14.88 -7.12
C LEU A 516 14.98 -15.13 -5.71
N VAL A 517 14.51 -16.20 -5.07
CA VAL A 517 15.00 -16.69 -3.78
C VAL A 517 15.73 -18.01 -3.99
N LEU A 518 16.96 -18.09 -3.47
CA LEU A 518 17.73 -19.33 -3.47
C LEU A 518 17.67 -19.93 -2.06
N ALA A 519 17.14 -21.14 -1.93
CA ALA A 519 17.00 -21.82 -0.64
C ALA A 519 17.68 -23.18 -0.65
N GLY A 520 18.20 -23.63 0.50
CA GLY A 520 18.78 -24.96 0.64
C GLY A 520 19.48 -25.21 1.97
N SER A 521 19.72 -26.48 2.30
CA SER A 521 20.30 -26.93 3.57
C SER A 521 21.83 -26.84 3.65
N ALA A 522 22.51 -26.65 2.51
CA ALA A 522 23.97 -26.66 2.40
C ALA A 522 24.50 -25.48 1.55
N ASP A 523 25.82 -25.37 1.43
CA ASP A 523 26.52 -24.31 0.67
C ASP A 523 26.25 -24.33 -0.84
N PHE A 524 25.50 -25.33 -1.35
CA PHE A 524 25.16 -25.44 -2.77
C PHE A 524 24.48 -24.19 -3.35
N LYS A 525 23.63 -23.52 -2.57
CA LYS A 525 22.96 -22.28 -2.99
C LYS A 525 23.93 -21.11 -3.11
N THR A 526 24.95 -21.06 -2.24
CA THR A 526 26.02 -20.07 -2.27
C THR A 526 26.94 -20.34 -3.45
N GLU A 527 27.31 -21.61 -3.67
CA GLU A 527 28.09 -22.04 -4.84
C GLU A 527 27.36 -21.69 -6.15
N LEU A 528 26.04 -21.89 -6.24
CA LEU A 528 25.26 -21.49 -7.41
C LEU A 528 25.29 -19.97 -7.63
N SER A 529 25.04 -19.19 -6.58
CA SER A 529 24.98 -17.73 -6.65
C SER A 529 26.32 -17.06 -6.98
N GLN A 530 27.43 -17.68 -6.59
CA GLN A 530 28.79 -17.19 -6.84
C GLN A 530 29.41 -17.75 -8.13
N SER A 531 28.77 -18.76 -8.76
CA SER A 531 29.33 -19.38 -9.95
C SER A 531 29.13 -18.53 -11.21
N ASP A 532 30.13 -18.54 -12.08
CA ASP A 532 30.05 -17.97 -13.44
C ASP A 532 29.04 -18.70 -14.34
N LEU A 533 28.52 -19.85 -13.89
CA LEU A 533 27.53 -20.64 -14.61
C LEU A 533 26.11 -20.06 -14.50
N PHE A 534 25.88 -19.18 -13.53
CA PHE A 534 24.57 -18.59 -13.30
C PHE A 534 24.36 -17.36 -14.19
N ASP A 535 23.20 -17.24 -14.85
CA ASP A 535 22.94 -16.14 -15.78
C ASP A 535 22.97 -14.79 -15.02
N PRO A 536 23.78 -13.81 -15.48
CA PRO A 536 23.92 -12.51 -14.81
C PRO A 536 22.59 -11.77 -14.62
N ARG A 537 21.62 -11.97 -15.53
CA ARG A 537 20.29 -11.35 -15.45
C ARG A 537 19.49 -11.87 -14.26
N LEU A 538 19.62 -13.16 -13.95
CA LEU A 538 18.99 -13.78 -12.78
C LEU A 538 19.75 -13.46 -11.51
N GLN A 539 21.08 -13.36 -11.58
CA GLN A 539 21.93 -13.00 -10.44
C GLN A 539 21.58 -11.60 -9.90
N ALA A 540 21.36 -10.63 -10.78
CA ALA A 540 20.91 -9.28 -10.41
C ALA A 540 19.49 -9.25 -9.79
N LYS A 541 18.74 -10.35 -9.89
CA LYS A 541 17.38 -10.49 -9.35
C LYS A 541 17.30 -11.40 -8.14
N VAL A 542 18.43 -11.89 -7.61
CA VAL A 542 18.45 -12.66 -6.35
C VAL A 542 18.19 -11.71 -5.18
N ILE A 543 17.07 -11.92 -4.47
CA ILE A 543 16.66 -11.09 -3.34
C ILE A 543 17.30 -11.58 -2.05
N LYS A 544 17.19 -12.89 -1.78
CA LYS A 544 17.63 -13.50 -0.52
C LYS A 544 18.11 -14.92 -0.77
N ILE A 545 19.15 -15.29 -0.04
CA ILE A 545 19.62 -16.67 0.09
C ILE A 545 19.18 -17.17 1.46
N VAL A 546 18.46 -18.29 1.51
CA VAL A 546 17.82 -18.81 2.71
C VAL A 546 18.31 -20.21 3.05
N ASP A 547 18.69 -20.40 4.31
CA ASP A 547 18.96 -21.71 4.88
C ASP A 547 17.65 -22.39 5.28
N VAL A 548 17.36 -23.56 4.68
CA VAL A 548 16.19 -24.38 5.05
C VAL A 548 16.62 -25.72 5.59
N SER A 549 15.88 -26.24 6.56
CA SER A 549 16.20 -27.50 7.24
C SER A 549 15.85 -28.73 6.40
N TYR A 550 14.92 -28.58 5.45
CA TYR A 550 14.39 -29.64 4.60
C TYR A 550 14.47 -29.25 3.12
N GLY A 551 14.65 -30.23 2.24
CA GLY A 551 14.53 -30.07 0.79
C GLY A 551 13.08 -30.25 0.29
N GLY A 552 12.88 -30.06 -1.01
CA GLY A 552 11.59 -30.33 -1.67
C GLY A 552 10.47 -29.37 -1.28
N GLU A 553 9.23 -29.87 -1.20
CA GLU A 553 8.03 -29.05 -0.97
C GLU A 553 7.93 -28.50 0.46
N ASN A 554 8.41 -29.25 1.46
CA ASN A 554 8.46 -28.75 2.84
C ASN A 554 9.51 -27.64 2.98
N GLY A 555 10.67 -27.82 2.34
CA GLY A 555 11.69 -26.78 2.21
C GLY A 555 11.18 -25.54 1.49
N PHE A 556 10.33 -25.71 0.48
CA PHE A 556 9.71 -24.60 -0.23
C PHE A 556 8.82 -23.75 0.70
N ASN A 557 7.98 -24.37 1.52
CA ASN A 557 7.14 -23.65 2.47
C ASN A 557 7.96 -22.88 3.51
N GLN A 558 9.00 -23.52 4.05
CA GLN A 558 9.92 -22.89 4.99
C GLN A 558 10.67 -21.71 4.34
N ALA A 559 11.09 -21.88 3.08
CA ALA A 559 11.75 -20.81 2.32
C ALA A 559 10.83 -19.60 2.12
N ILE A 560 9.55 -19.82 1.82
CA ILE A 560 8.56 -18.73 1.67
C ILE A 560 8.43 -17.95 2.99
N GLU A 561 8.32 -18.66 4.12
CA GLU A 561 8.17 -18.05 5.44
C GLU A 561 9.40 -17.25 5.87
N LEU A 562 10.60 -17.79 5.68
CA LEU A 562 11.85 -17.09 6.01
C LEU A 562 12.18 -15.94 5.03
N SER A 563 11.63 -16.00 3.82
CA SER A 563 11.80 -14.93 2.82
C SER A 563 10.75 -13.84 2.95
N ALA A 564 9.74 -14.03 3.80
CA ALA A 564 8.61 -13.13 3.94
C ALA A 564 8.98 -11.66 4.19
N GLU A 565 10.00 -11.41 5.01
CA GLU A 565 10.44 -10.05 5.34
C GLU A 565 11.16 -9.36 4.16
N ALA A 566 11.85 -10.13 3.32
CA ALA A 566 12.57 -9.59 2.16
C ALA A 566 11.69 -9.51 0.92
N LEU A 567 10.65 -10.34 0.86
CA LEU A 567 9.59 -10.30 -0.14
C LEU A 567 8.52 -9.29 0.33
N SER A 568 8.89 -8.01 0.37
CA SER A 568 7.92 -6.95 0.61
C SER A 568 6.79 -7.05 -0.42
N ASN A 569 5.54 -7.02 0.06
CA ASN A 569 4.30 -7.04 -0.74
C ASN A 569 3.76 -8.39 -1.25
N VAL A 570 4.13 -9.55 -0.69
CA VAL A 570 3.41 -10.79 -1.02
C VAL A 570 2.11 -10.87 -0.20
N LYS A 571 0.97 -10.66 -0.88
CA LYS A 571 -0.39 -10.69 -0.30
C LYS A 571 -0.66 -11.99 0.50
N PHE A 572 -0.10 -13.12 0.07
CA PHE A 572 -0.25 -14.40 0.75
C PHE A 572 0.21 -14.38 2.21
N ILE A 573 1.32 -13.70 2.48
CA ILE A 573 1.92 -13.67 3.81
C ILE A 573 1.14 -12.72 4.71
N GLN A 574 0.73 -11.57 4.18
CA GLN A 574 -0.13 -10.63 4.91
C GLN A 574 -1.44 -11.31 5.33
N GLU A 575 -2.07 -12.05 4.39
CA GLU A 575 -3.26 -12.85 4.67
C GLU A 575 -3.00 -13.90 5.76
N LYS A 576 -1.93 -14.69 5.64
CA LYS A 576 -1.59 -15.72 6.64
C LYS A 576 -1.38 -15.10 8.02
N ARG A 577 -0.65 -13.98 8.11
CA ARG A 577 -0.41 -13.26 9.38
C ARG A 577 -1.70 -12.70 9.97
N LEU A 578 -2.57 -12.12 9.14
CA LEU A 578 -3.86 -11.59 9.58
C LEU A 578 -4.74 -12.69 10.17
N ILE A 579 -4.88 -13.82 9.48
CA ILE A 579 -5.70 -14.94 9.96
C ILE A 579 -5.05 -15.60 11.19
N SER A 580 -3.72 -15.67 11.25
CA SER A 580 -3.01 -16.16 12.44
C SER A 580 -3.30 -15.26 13.65
N LYS A 581 -3.23 -13.93 13.49
CA LYS A 581 -3.59 -12.96 14.54
C LYS A 581 -5.05 -13.11 14.99
N TYR A 582 -5.96 -13.41 14.07
CA TYR A 582 -7.35 -13.73 14.39
C TYR A 582 -7.46 -15.01 15.23
N PHE A 583 -6.79 -16.10 14.83
CA PHE A 583 -6.76 -17.34 15.61
C PHE A 583 -6.04 -17.22 16.96
N ASP A 584 -5.03 -16.38 17.06
CA ASP A 584 -4.37 -16.07 18.34
C ASP A 584 -5.33 -15.38 19.29
N SER A 585 -6.18 -14.48 18.78
CA SER A 585 -7.20 -13.77 19.59
C SER A 585 -8.23 -14.75 20.18
N ILE A 586 -8.56 -15.81 19.43
CA ILE A 586 -9.41 -16.93 19.88
C ILE A 586 -8.66 -17.81 20.89
N SER A 587 -7.44 -18.22 20.55
CA SER A 587 -6.65 -19.16 21.36
C SER A 587 -6.26 -18.61 22.73
N GLN A 588 -6.07 -17.29 22.83
CA GLN A 588 -5.73 -16.59 24.07
C GLN A 588 -6.97 -16.18 24.89
N ASP A 589 -8.19 -16.53 24.46
CA ASP A 589 -9.47 -16.21 25.10
C ASP A 589 -9.60 -14.71 25.47
N THR A 590 -9.12 -13.85 24.57
CA THR A 590 -9.14 -12.40 24.80
C THR A 590 -10.55 -11.81 24.73
N GLY A 591 -11.51 -12.54 24.16
CA GLY A 591 -12.85 -12.07 23.84
C GLY A 591 -12.90 -10.96 22.79
N LYS A 592 -11.80 -10.69 22.08
CA LYS A 592 -11.66 -9.62 21.07
C LYS A 592 -11.86 -10.14 19.64
N TYR A 593 -12.81 -11.03 19.44
CA TYR A 593 -13.11 -11.59 18.13
C TYR A 593 -14.62 -11.77 17.96
N CYS A 594 -15.10 -11.75 16.72
CA CYS A 594 -16.45 -12.14 16.34
C CYS A 594 -16.39 -13.05 15.12
N PHE A 595 -17.35 -13.96 15.00
CA PHE A 595 -17.47 -14.86 13.86
C PHE A 595 -18.95 -15.06 13.51
N GLY A 596 -19.24 -15.43 12.26
CA GLY A 596 -20.62 -15.55 11.80
C GLY A 596 -21.22 -14.21 11.39
N VAL A 597 -22.24 -14.26 10.54
CA VAL A 597 -22.80 -13.06 9.89
C VAL A 597 -23.49 -12.14 10.89
N GLU A 598 -24.33 -12.70 11.76
CA GLU A 598 -25.16 -11.94 12.70
C GLU A 598 -24.31 -11.20 13.72
N ASP A 599 -23.41 -11.90 14.41
CA ASP A 599 -22.53 -11.33 15.43
C ASP A 599 -21.57 -10.29 14.83
N THR A 600 -21.05 -10.56 13.63
CA THR A 600 -20.15 -9.64 12.95
C THR A 600 -20.87 -8.35 12.54
N LEU A 601 -22.11 -8.44 12.06
CA LEU A 601 -22.90 -7.25 11.70
C LEU A 601 -23.32 -6.45 12.94
N LYS A 602 -23.76 -7.12 14.02
CA LYS A 602 -24.04 -6.45 15.30
C LYS A 602 -22.80 -5.72 15.84
N ALA A 603 -21.65 -6.39 15.83
CA ALA A 603 -20.38 -5.77 16.24
C ALA A 603 -19.97 -4.60 15.34
N LEU A 604 -20.29 -4.67 14.04
CA LEU A 604 -20.03 -3.61 13.08
C LEU A 604 -20.92 -2.40 13.33
N ASP A 605 -22.21 -2.61 13.57
CA ASP A 605 -23.19 -1.55 13.91
C ASP A 605 -22.84 -0.85 15.23
N MET A 606 -22.28 -1.58 16.20
CA MET A 606 -21.77 -1.02 17.45
C MET A 606 -20.41 -0.28 17.30
N GLY A 607 -19.80 -0.30 16.11
CA GLY A 607 -18.49 0.31 15.86
C GLY A 607 -17.33 -0.35 16.62
N ALA A 608 -17.52 -1.60 17.04
CA ALA A 608 -16.55 -2.33 17.86
C ALA A 608 -15.48 -3.05 17.04
N VAL A 609 -15.74 -3.30 15.76
CA VAL A 609 -14.82 -4.00 14.85
C VAL A 609 -13.63 -3.10 14.48
N GLU A 610 -12.40 -3.57 14.73
CA GLU A 610 -11.18 -2.95 14.24
C GLU A 610 -10.89 -3.36 12.80
N THR A 611 -10.85 -4.68 12.57
CA THR A 611 -10.57 -5.28 11.27
C THR A 611 -11.61 -6.35 10.96
N LEU A 612 -12.36 -6.12 9.89
CA LEU A 612 -13.36 -7.01 9.34
C LEU A 612 -12.69 -7.93 8.31
N ILE A 613 -12.71 -9.23 8.55
CA ILE A 613 -12.09 -10.26 7.72
C ILE A 613 -13.19 -10.99 6.97
N VAL A 614 -13.17 -10.93 5.64
CA VAL A 614 -14.22 -11.54 4.81
C VAL A 614 -13.62 -12.36 3.68
N TRP A 615 -14.18 -13.55 3.44
CA TRP A 615 -13.78 -14.39 2.33
C TRP A 615 -14.24 -13.80 0.99
N GLU A 616 -13.34 -13.73 0.01
CA GLU A 616 -13.59 -13.11 -1.31
C GLU A 616 -14.73 -13.77 -2.13
N ASN A 617 -15.11 -15.01 -1.82
CA ASN A 617 -16.18 -15.74 -2.48
C ASN A 617 -17.33 -16.05 -1.51
N LEU A 618 -17.57 -15.17 -0.53
CA LEU A 618 -18.70 -15.31 0.39
C LEU A 618 -20.03 -15.36 -0.36
N ASP A 619 -20.70 -16.52 -0.28
CA ASP A 619 -21.96 -16.81 -0.97
C ASP A 619 -23.18 -16.45 -0.10
N ILE A 620 -23.22 -15.20 0.39
CA ILE A 620 -24.29 -14.68 1.25
C ILE A 620 -24.90 -13.44 0.61
N ALA A 621 -26.22 -13.44 0.47
CA ALA A 621 -27.00 -12.32 -0.05
C ALA A 621 -27.67 -11.55 1.10
N ARG A 622 -27.63 -10.22 1.02
CA ARG A 622 -28.39 -9.30 1.86
C ARG A 622 -29.67 -8.95 1.11
N ILE A 623 -30.81 -9.37 1.66
CA ILE A 623 -32.14 -9.20 1.06
C ILE A 623 -32.95 -8.29 1.98
N THR A 624 -33.41 -7.16 1.44
CA THR A 624 -34.35 -6.29 2.15
C THR A 624 -35.76 -6.75 1.80
N VAL A 625 -36.47 -7.27 2.79
CA VAL A 625 -37.85 -7.74 2.65
C VAL A 625 -38.79 -6.73 3.29
N ARG A 626 -39.99 -6.58 2.72
CA ARG A 626 -41.04 -5.72 3.27
C ARG A 626 -42.25 -6.58 3.61
N ASN A 627 -42.73 -6.46 4.84
CA ASN A 627 -43.96 -7.13 5.26
C ASN A 627 -45.21 -6.34 4.82
N SER A 628 -46.39 -6.95 4.88
CA SER A 628 -47.70 -6.38 4.54
C SER A 628 -48.01 -5.08 5.30
N ALA A 629 -47.42 -4.88 6.48
CA ALA A 629 -47.54 -3.66 7.30
C ALA A 629 -46.65 -2.49 6.82
N GLY A 630 -45.76 -2.71 5.85
CA GLY A 630 -44.83 -1.70 5.32
C GLY A 630 -43.49 -1.60 6.06
N GLU A 631 -43.28 -2.37 7.12
CA GLU A 631 -41.99 -2.49 7.81
C GLU A 631 -40.98 -3.26 6.95
N THR A 632 -39.72 -2.79 6.96
CA THR A 632 -38.61 -3.37 6.20
C THR A 632 -37.66 -4.11 7.12
N ASP A 633 -37.46 -5.39 6.86
CA ASP A 633 -36.50 -6.24 7.57
C ASP A 633 -35.33 -6.63 6.64
N ILE A 634 -34.15 -6.83 7.19
CA ILE A 634 -32.93 -7.15 6.44
C ILE A 634 -32.51 -8.58 6.80
N LYS A 635 -32.68 -9.49 5.85
CA LYS A 635 -32.30 -10.90 6.02
C LYS A 635 -31.03 -11.25 5.26
N HIS A 636 -30.23 -12.13 5.85
CA HIS A 636 -28.97 -12.62 5.28
C HIS A 636 -29.11 -14.11 5.01
N PHE A 637 -29.08 -14.51 3.73
CA PHE A 637 -29.29 -15.90 3.35
C PHE A 637 -28.14 -16.43 2.49
N ASN A 638 -27.80 -17.70 2.70
CA ASN A 638 -26.96 -18.45 1.78
C ASN A 638 -27.78 -18.93 0.56
N LYS A 639 -27.12 -19.44 -0.49
CA LYS A 639 -27.78 -19.91 -1.73
C LYS A 639 -28.78 -21.06 -1.53
N GLU A 640 -28.70 -21.79 -0.42
CA GLU A 640 -29.60 -22.92 -0.12
C GLU A 640 -30.85 -22.41 0.60
N GLN A 641 -30.68 -21.57 1.61
CA GLN A 641 -31.72 -20.85 2.34
C GLN A 641 -32.52 -19.92 1.43
N GLU A 642 -31.90 -19.37 0.38
CA GLU A 642 -32.60 -18.56 -0.62
C GLU A 642 -33.63 -19.38 -1.43
N LYS A 643 -33.41 -20.69 -1.62
CA LYS A 643 -34.34 -21.55 -2.36
C LYS A 643 -35.53 -21.97 -1.52
N GLU A 644 -35.41 -21.89 -0.20
CA GLU A 644 -36.46 -22.26 0.74
C GLU A 644 -37.48 -21.15 0.88
N ARG A 645 -38.66 -21.36 0.30
CA ARG A 645 -39.79 -20.41 0.35
C ARG A 645 -40.26 -20.08 1.77
N THR A 646 -40.00 -20.95 2.73
CA THR A 646 -40.33 -20.75 4.15
C THR A 646 -39.62 -19.55 4.76
N ASN A 647 -38.43 -19.19 4.26
CA ASN A 647 -37.62 -18.11 4.81
C ASN A 647 -38.14 -16.71 4.42
N PHE A 648 -39.06 -16.65 3.46
CA PHE A 648 -39.74 -15.44 2.99
C PHE A 648 -41.17 -15.30 3.55
N ILE A 649 -41.58 -16.17 4.47
CA ILE A 649 -42.86 -16.06 5.16
C ILE A 649 -42.65 -15.28 6.46
N ASP A 650 -43.50 -14.30 6.73
CA ASP A 650 -43.48 -13.58 8.00
C ASP A 650 -43.93 -14.52 9.14
N PRO A 651 -43.13 -14.70 10.21
CA PRO A 651 -43.51 -15.55 11.34
C PRO A 651 -44.74 -15.07 12.11
N VAL A 652 -45.13 -13.79 12.00
CA VAL A 652 -46.26 -13.18 12.72
C VAL A 652 -47.56 -13.30 11.92
N ASP A 653 -47.51 -13.03 10.61
CA ASP A 653 -48.71 -12.89 9.77
C ASP A 653 -48.95 -14.07 8.83
N GLY A 654 -47.93 -14.93 8.62
CA GLY A 654 -47.97 -16.03 7.67
C GLY A 654 -48.04 -15.61 6.19
N THR A 655 -47.90 -14.30 5.91
CA THR A 655 -47.87 -13.74 4.56
C THR A 655 -46.47 -13.75 3.96
N GLU A 656 -46.39 -13.93 2.64
CA GLU A 656 -45.12 -13.89 1.89
C GLU A 656 -44.62 -12.44 1.82
N MET A 657 -43.43 -12.18 2.34
CA MET A 657 -42.81 -10.86 2.34
C MET A 657 -42.29 -10.51 0.94
N GLU A 658 -42.45 -9.26 0.54
CA GLU A 658 -41.99 -8.78 -0.76
C GLU A 658 -40.49 -8.47 -0.72
N VAL A 659 -39.73 -8.99 -1.69
CA VAL A 659 -38.31 -8.67 -1.85
C VAL A 659 -38.17 -7.30 -2.53
N VAL A 660 -37.69 -6.31 -1.78
CA VAL A 660 -37.52 -4.92 -2.27
C VAL A 660 -36.18 -4.75 -2.96
N ASP A 661 -35.11 -5.24 -2.33
CA ASP A 661 -33.76 -5.12 -2.85
C ASP A 661 -32.93 -6.36 -2.50
N LYS A 662 -32.05 -6.74 -3.43
CA LYS A 662 -31.17 -7.90 -3.31
C LYS A 662 -29.77 -7.51 -3.74
N MET A 663 -28.85 -7.54 -2.77
CA MET A 663 -27.44 -7.27 -3.02
C MET A 663 -26.55 -8.33 -2.36
N PRO A 664 -25.41 -8.73 -2.96
CA PRO A 664 -24.43 -9.56 -2.28
C PRO A 664 -23.90 -8.86 -1.02
N LEU A 665 -23.84 -9.58 0.11
CA LEU A 665 -23.35 -9.00 1.37
C LEU A 665 -21.94 -8.44 1.23
N LEU A 666 -21.11 -9.14 0.45
CA LEU A 666 -19.74 -8.74 0.16
C LEU A 666 -19.62 -7.38 -0.56
N GLU A 667 -20.57 -7.07 -1.45
CA GLU A 667 -20.61 -5.77 -2.15
C GLU A 667 -21.05 -4.66 -1.20
N TRP A 668 -22.07 -4.94 -0.38
CA TRP A 668 -22.51 -4.00 0.64
C TRP A 668 -21.39 -3.64 1.63
N LEU A 669 -20.64 -4.64 2.12
CA LEU A 669 -19.50 -4.42 3.00
C LEU A 669 -18.41 -3.59 2.31
N ALA A 670 -18.11 -3.85 1.03
CA ALA A 670 -17.12 -3.08 0.27
C ALA A 670 -17.51 -1.61 0.04
N GLU A 671 -18.80 -1.27 0.07
CA GLU A 671 -19.28 0.11 -0.05
C GLU A 671 -19.41 0.81 1.31
N LYS A 672 -19.78 0.07 2.36
CA LYS A 672 -20.23 0.64 3.63
C LYS A 672 -19.27 0.48 4.81
N TYR A 673 -18.21 -0.32 4.71
CA TYR A 673 -17.26 -0.52 5.81
C TYR A 673 -16.67 0.78 6.38
N LYS A 674 -16.47 1.81 5.53
CA LYS A 674 -15.94 3.11 5.94
C LYS A 674 -16.87 3.86 6.90
N ASP A 675 -18.19 3.70 6.72
CA ASP A 675 -19.20 4.37 7.56
C ASP A 675 -19.11 3.87 9.02
N PHE A 676 -18.65 2.63 9.23
CA PHE A 676 -18.49 2.00 10.54
C PHE A 676 -17.09 2.18 11.17
N GLY A 677 -16.16 2.79 10.44
CA GLY A 677 -14.79 2.99 10.90
C GLY A 677 -13.97 1.70 11.07
N ALA A 678 -14.38 0.61 10.43
CA ALA A 678 -13.64 -0.66 10.40
C ALA A 678 -12.69 -0.73 9.20
N THR A 679 -11.65 -1.56 9.28
CA THR A 679 -10.79 -1.90 8.13
C THR A 679 -11.28 -3.20 7.48
N LEU A 680 -11.60 -3.20 6.18
CA LEU A 680 -12.10 -4.39 5.47
C LEU A 680 -10.93 -5.11 4.78
N GLU A 681 -10.75 -6.39 5.09
CA GLU A 681 -9.72 -7.25 4.50
C GLU A 681 -10.35 -8.47 3.83
N PHE A 682 -10.03 -8.66 2.54
CA PHE A 682 -10.44 -9.83 1.80
C PHE A 682 -9.40 -10.94 1.91
N VAL A 683 -9.85 -12.13 2.33
CA VAL A 683 -9.02 -13.32 2.46
C VAL A 683 -9.44 -14.41 1.48
N THR A 684 -8.54 -15.33 1.18
CA THR A 684 -8.77 -16.49 0.31
C THR A 684 -8.78 -17.79 1.12
N ASN A 685 -9.12 -18.91 0.47
CA ASN A 685 -9.07 -20.23 1.08
C ASN A 685 -7.86 -21.06 0.61
N ARG A 686 -6.82 -20.39 0.09
CA ARG A 686 -5.64 -21.06 -0.49
C ARG A 686 -4.61 -21.46 0.57
N SER A 687 -4.56 -20.73 1.67
CA SER A 687 -3.77 -21.09 2.86
C SER A 687 -4.52 -22.14 3.70
N GLN A 688 -3.78 -22.87 4.53
CA GLN A 688 -4.39 -23.82 5.46
C GLN A 688 -5.28 -23.09 6.48
N GLU A 689 -4.79 -21.95 6.97
CA GLU A 689 -5.45 -21.04 7.88
C GLU A 689 -6.71 -20.43 7.25
N GLY A 690 -6.64 -19.99 5.99
CA GLY A 690 -7.80 -19.50 5.24
C GLY A 690 -8.85 -20.58 4.99
N SER A 691 -8.44 -21.82 4.71
CA SER A 691 -9.36 -22.95 4.60
C SER A 691 -10.07 -23.26 5.94
N GLN A 692 -9.35 -23.15 7.06
CA GLN A 692 -9.94 -23.26 8.40
C GLN A 692 -10.89 -22.10 8.71
N PHE A 693 -10.54 -20.87 8.34
CA PHE A 693 -11.40 -19.70 8.52
C PHE A 693 -12.73 -19.85 7.77
N VAL A 694 -12.68 -20.28 6.50
CA VAL A 694 -13.88 -20.47 5.68
C VAL A 694 -14.73 -21.64 6.15
N LYS A 695 -14.12 -22.81 6.40
CA LYS A 695 -14.88 -24.02 6.78
C LYS A 695 -15.32 -24.02 8.25
N GLY A 696 -14.55 -23.43 9.14
CA GLY A 696 -14.79 -23.45 10.58
C GLY A 696 -15.64 -22.27 11.06
N PHE A 697 -15.43 -21.07 10.50
CA PHE A 697 -16.03 -19.82 10.99
C PHE A 697 -16.98 -19.17 9.96
N GLY A 698 -17.36 -19.88 8.90
CA GLY A 698 -18.31 -19.40 7.90
C GLY A 698 -17.77 -18.34 6.93
N GLY A 699 -16.46 -18.07 6.95
CA GLY A 699 -15.81 -17.15 6.01
C GLY A 699 -16.08 -15.66 6.26
N ILE A 700 -16.63 -15.30 7.41
CA ILE A 700 -16.80 -13.92 7.86
C ILE A 700 -16.49 -13.83 9.36
N GLY A 701 -15.73 -12.81 9.75
CA GLY A 701 -15.40 -12.56 11.14
C GLY A 701 -14.70 -11.22 11.30
N GLY A 702 -14.37 -10.87 12.54
CA GLY A 702 -13.73 -9.60 12.83
C GLY A 702 -12.86 -9.66 14.08
N ILE A 703 -11.81 -8.83 14.09
CA ILE A 703 -11.01 -8.52 15.27
C ILE A 703 -11.63 -7.29 15.93
N LEU A 704 -12.00 -7.40 17.20
CA LEU A 704 -12.68 -6.35 17.94
C LEU A 704 -11.69 -5.45 18.70
N ARG A 705 -12.02 -4.17 18.84
CA ARG A 705 -11.24 -3.19 19.61
C ARG A 705 -11.28 -3.48 21.12
N TYR A 706 -12.44 -3.94 21.59
CA TYR A 706 -12.73 -4.26 22.98
C TYR A 706 -13.58 -5.53 23.06
N LYS A 707 -13.60 -6.16 24.24
CA LYS A 707 -14.38 -7.38 24.47
C LYS A 707 -15.88 -7.05 24.42
N LEU A 708 -16.61 -7.81 23.62
CA LEU A 708 -18.07 -7.80 23.58
C LEU A 708 -18.60 -9.13 24.12
N ASP A 709 -19.72 -9.06 24.81
CA ASP A 709 -20.45 -10.23 25.29
C ASP A 709 -21.67 -10.43 24.38
N PHE A 710 -21.55 -11.34 23.42
CA PHE A 710 -22.59 -11.60 22.42
C PHE A 710 -23.82 -12.27 23.05
N ASP A 711 -23.66 -13.00 24.15
CA ASP A 711 -24.77 -13.64 24.87
C ASP A 711 -25.62 -12.60 25.62
N ALA A 712 -25.00 -11.52 26.12
CA ALA A 712 -25.69 -10.44 26.82
C ALA A 712 -26.39 -9.44 25.88
N ILE A 713 -26.07 -9.45 24.59
CA ILE A 713 -26.61 -8.52 23.58
C ILE A 713 -27.94 -9.01 22.99
N GLY A 714 -28.38 -10.21 23.34
CA GLY A 714 -29.71 -10.70 23.00
C GLY A 714 -29.88 -11.09 21.53
N TYR A 715 -30.34 -12.32 21.33
CA TYR A 715 -31.33 -12.61 20.30
C TYR A 715 -32.65 -12.04 20.81
N ASP A 716 -32.92 -10.75 20.55
CA ASP A 716 -34.23 -10.12 20.85
C ASP A 716 -35.29 -10.66 19.87
N SER A 717 -35.61 -11.95 19.99
CA SER A 717 -36.82 -12.52 19.43
C SER A 717 -37.87 -12.87 20.50
N ASP A 718 -37.52 -12.85 21.79
CA ASP A 718 -38.40 -13.37 22.85
C ASP A 718 -38.84 -12.35 23.91
N GLU A 719 -38.40 -11.08 23.86
CA GLU A 719 -38.84 -10.05 24.80
C GLU A 719 -40.06 -9.25 24.31
N PHE A 720 -41.13 -9.94 23.85
CA PHE A 720 -42.45 -9.29 23.75
C PHE A 720 -43.66 -10.23 23.89
N PHE A 721 -43.59 -11.36 24.60
CA PHE A 721 -44.82 -12.07 25.03
C PHE A 721 -44.62 -12.86 26.33
N SER A 722 -44.72 -12.18 27.48
CA SER A 722 -45.34 -12.74 28.70
C SER A 722 -45.66 -11.65 29.72
N ASP A 723 -46.81 -10.99 29.53
CA ASP A 723 -47.95 -10.95 30.48
C ASP A 723 -49.00 -9.91 30.04
#